data_AF-A0A2E6HBC1-F1
#
_entry.id   AF-A0A2E6HBC1-F1
#
_cell.length_a   1.000
_cell.length_b   1.000
_cell.length_c   1.000
_cell.angle_alpha   90.00
_cell.angle_beta   90.00
_cell.angle_gamma   90.00
#
_symmetry.space_group_name_H-M   'P 1'
#
loop_
_entity.id
_entity.type
_entity.pdbx_description
1 polymer ?
#
loop_
_entity_poly.entity_id
_entity_poly.type
_entity_poly.pdbx_seq_one_letter_code
_entity_poly.pdbx_strand_id
1 'polypeptide(L)'
;MKNNQNTKITFIGVGNMGNPMAYNLINSGYSVTVYDLDKAKAQNLIDSGAKFASDLEESVKDADLIMTSLPGPAQVREVILGENGVLNFAQKYSTLIDTSTSSVELAQEIEKEAKEKSIHYLEAPITNAVDGAKLGTLAFFIGGEEDVFESSKDIFNILGSDLFYVGKPGNGATTKLITNLLWFVNAAAIGEGLMLGAKAGIPLETVTEALKKSAGNSWVAEHDIPSIFAGHYDPSFSLELCCKDLRLVSEISKSQGFDLKMGKKAYELFEEAKKKYGDHAPELSVVKLLEEEMDILLRPTKTENKIISSPSRAELMKEAHEHMPQGVGENYRYWGDENTVFVKKSKGFTITDENNKEFIDFRLGYGPIILGYADERVDQAVINQISSGGTLTGFSTALDTKVVKQIKELCPNIEKMRFANSGTEAVIGAIRTARGYTNRDRIAIVEGGFHGLFDEVMWKASVEDWDPKGSNPPKVIPFGGGIPDSTRNLVDLIQLNDHEGLRELFKKRSDQLACIILEPIIGNCGSISSTKEWLNELRKLCTENGTMLIMDEVKTGFRVAKGGAGELYNIKADLTTYAKAMGNGYPVAAFGGKKEVMDVVGSNQGGVVHGGTYTANLIGLSAAHKTLEILSQTKALETVNQTGEKIKEILGRVFTSHGIEHRFAGPPSMFGIHFTSTVPTNYRDWRITDSALYERFAWNLIKGGIMLEPDSREPWFICEAHSKMDFGKLEDIAMKAMKDALN
;
A
#
# COMPACT_ATOMS: atom_id res chain seq x y z
N MET A 1 -14.07 11.30 22.83
CA MET A 1 -13.29 10.14 23.31
C MET A 1 -12.60 10.59 24.57
N LYS A 2 -12.97 10.04 25.73
CA LYS A 2 -12.33 10.38 27.02
C LYS A 2 -10.93 9.77 27.05
N ASN A 3 -9.97 10.48 27.63
CA ASN A 3 -8.61 10.02 27.90
C ASN A 3 -8.59 8.65 28.60
N ASN A 4 -8.38 7.56 27.86
CA ASN A 4 -8.10 6.22 28.42
C ASN A 4 -6.59 5.94 28.62
N GLN A 5 -5.71 6.93 28.41
CA GLN A 5 -4.25 6.80 28.65
C GLN A 5 -3.87 6.66 30.14
N ASN A 6 -4.82 6.72 31.07
CA ASN A 6 -4.58 6.52 32.50
C ASN A 6 -4.85 5.08 32.98
N THR A 7 -5.35 4.18 32.14
CA THR A 7 -5.58 2.78 32.50
C THR A 7 -4.25 2.08 32.76
N LYS A 8 -4.07 1.52 33.96
CA LYS A 8 -2.91 0.72 34.33
C LYS A 8 -3.14 -0.72 33.91
N ILE A 9 -2.30 -1.20 32.99
CA ILE A 9 -2.43 -2.55 32.44
C ILE A 9 -1.33 -3.44 33.01
N THR A 10 -1.69 -4.66 33.39
CA THR A 10 -0.75 -5.73 33.70
C THR A 10 -0.84 -6.83 32.67
N PHE A 11 0.31 -7.31 32.17
CA PHE A 11 0.40 -8.44 31.25
C PHE A 11 1.22 -9.58 31.86
N ILE A 12 0.59 -10.74 32.04
CA ILE A 12 1.16 -11.92 32.67
C ILE A 12 1.38 -13.02 31.62
N GLY A 13 2.62 -13.49 31.53
CA GLY A 13 3.07 -14.43 30.51
C GLY A 13 3.47 -13.71 29.23
N VAL A 14 4.76 -13.37 29.11
CA VAL A 14 5.34 -12.66 27.96
C VAL A 14 6.20 -13.59 27.11
N GLY A 15 5.65 -14.78 26.82
CA GLY A 15 6.20 -15.70 25.83
C GLY A 15 5.94 -15.24 24.39
N ASN A 16 5.95 -16.18 23.43
CA ASN A 16 5.83 -15.88 22.00
C ASN A 16 4.62 -15.03 21.62
N MET A 17 3.48 -15.21 22.30
CA MET A 17 2.25 -14.45 22.05
C MET A 17 2.13 -13.22 22.95
N GLY A 18 2.37 -13.37 24.25
CA GLY A 18 2.21 -12.28 25.21
C GLY A 18 3.19 -11.12 25.02
N ASN A 19 4.42 -11.41 24.59
CA ASN A 19 5.44 -10.38 24.39
C ASN A 19 5.05 -9.34 23.33
N PRO A 20 4.75 -9.70 22.07
CA PRO A 20 4.33 -8.73 21.07
C PRO A 20 3.01 -8.02 21.42
N MET A 21 2.06 -8.69 22.09
CA MET A 21 0.83 -8.03 22.57
C MET A 21 1.13 -6.94 23.61
N ALA A 22 1.96 -7.25 24.61
CA ALA A 22 2.39 -6.28 25.61
C ALA A 22 3.14 -5.10 24.96
N TYR A 23 3.99 -5.37 23.96
CA TYR A 23 4.68 -4.34 23.20
C TYR A 23 3.72 -3.38 22.49
N ASN A 24 2.66 -3.89 21.85
CA ASN A 24 1.68 -3.06 21.15
C ASN A 24 0.89 -2.14 22.10
N LEU A 25 0.63 -2.60 23.33
CA LEU A 25 0.02 -1.77 24.38
C LEU A 25 0.96 -0.63 24.82
N ILE A 26 2.24 -0.95 25.04
CA ILE A 26 3.27 0.05 25.39
C ILE A 26 3.40 1.09 24.27
N ASN A 27 3.51 0.64 23.02
CA ASN A 27 3.66 1.51 21.86
C ASN A 27 2.42 2.40 21.60
N SER A 28 1.25 1.96 22.08
CA SER A 28 0.00 2.75 22.06
C SER A 28 -0.12 3.74 23.22
N GLY A 29 0.90 3.83 24.08
CA GLY A 29 1.02 4.82 25.14
C GLY A 29 0.42 4.40 26.48
N TYR A 30 0.10 3.11 26.68
CA TYR A 30 -0.39 2.62 27.98
C TYR A 30 0.75 2.39 28.97
N SER A 31 0.46 2.60 30.25
CA SER A 31 1.35 2.19 31.34
C SER A 31 1.21 0.68 31.59
N VAL A 32 2.21 -0.09 31.14
CA VAL A 32 2.18 -1.57 31.22
C VAL A 32 3.15 -2.09 32.29
N THR A 33 2.64 -2.93 33.20
CA THR A 33 3.43 -3.79 34.07
C THR A 33 3.46 -5.19 33.49
N VAL A 34 4.62 -5.85 33.47
CA VAL A 34 4.79 -7.21 32.92
C VAL A 34 5.30 -8.17 33.99
N TYR A 35 4.83 -9.41 33.94
CA TYR A 35 5.29 -10.50 34.80
C TYR A 35 5.45 -11.80 34.00
N ASP A 36 6.58 -12.48 34.20
CA ASP A 36 6.87 -13.83 33.70
C ASP A 36 7.84 -14.52 34.66
N LEU A 37 7.77 -15.86 34.74
CA LEU A 37 8.72 -16.66 35.54
C LEU A 37 10.16 -16.50 35.03
N ASP A 38 10.32 -16.26 33.73
CA ASP A 38 11.60 -15.98 33.11
C ASP A 38 11.71 -14.49 32.76
N LYS A 39 12.37 -13.73 33.64
CA LYS A 39 12.61 -12.29 33.45
C LYS A 39 13.31 -11.97 32.12
N ALA A 40 14.13 -12.87 31.58
CA ALA A 40 14.83 -12.61 30.32
C ALA A 40 13.86 -12.40 29.15
N LYS A 41 12.68 -13.04 29.18
CA LYS A 41 11.64 -12.86 28.16
C LYS A 41 10.99 -11.48 28.18
N ALA A 42 11.06 -10.76 29.30
CA ALA A 42 10.49 -9.42 29.44
C ALA A 42 11.47 -8.30 29.10
N GLN A 43 12.75 -8.60 28.83
CA GLN A 43 13.80 -7.58 28.74
C GLN A 43 13.50 -6.52 27.66
N ASN A 44 13.07 -6.93 26.48
CA ASN A 44 12.72 -5.99 25.40
C ASN A 44 11.53 -5.09 25.75
N LEU A 45 10.59 -5.57 26.57
CA LEU A 45 9.45 -4.79 27.04
C LEU A 45 9.87 -3.77 28.10
N ILE A 46 10.78 -4.16 29.00
CA ILE A 46 11.40 -3.26 29.98
C ILE A 46 12.16 -2.15 29.26
N ASP A 47 12.97 -2.51 28.26
CA ASP A 47 13.71 -1.55 27.44
C ASP A 47 12.77 -0.59 26.68
N SER A 48 11.53 -1.04 26.42
CA SER A 48 10.48 -0.25 25.77
C SER A 48 9.63 0.57 26.75
N GLY A 49 9.91 0.51 28.06
CA GLY A 49 9.25 1.32 29.08
C GLY A 49 8.26 0.59 29.99
N ALA A 50 8.15 -0.74 29.90
CA ALA A 50 7.33 -1.51 30.85
C ALA A 50 7.98 -1.62 32.23
N LYS A 51 7.15 -1.67 33.29
CA LYS A 51 7.61 -2.04 34.63
C LYS A 51 7.61 -3.57 34.78
N PHE A 52 8.70 -4.16 35.26
CA PHE A 52 8.72 -5.58 35.63
C PHE A 52 8.29 -5.76 37.09
N ALA A 53 7.37 -6.69 37.37
CA ALA A 53 6.97 -7.06 38.73
C ALA A 53 7.75 -8.30 39.23
N SER A 54 8.08 -8.36 40.53
CA SER A 54 8.81 -9.50 41.11
C SER A 54 7.96 -10.74 41.34
N ASP A 55 6.65 -10.58 41.49
CA ASP A 55 5.69 -11.63 41.80
C ASP A 55 4.28 -11.23 41.34
N LEU A 56 3.34 -12.18 41.43
CA LEU A 56 1.96 -11.96 40.99
C LEU A 56 1.25 -10.87 41.79
N GLU A 57 1.47 -10.80 43.11
CA GLU A 57 0.87 -9.77 43.98
C GLU A 57 1.30 -8.36 43.55
N GLU A 58 2.60 -8.12 43.38
CA GLU A 58 3.11 -6.85 42.89
C GLU A 58 2.57 -6.52 41.49
N SER A 59 2.39 -7.53 40.64
CA SER A 59 1.94 -7.32 39.26
C SER A 59 0.50 -6.83 39.17
N VAL A 60 -0.42 -7.28 40.03
CA VAL A 60 -1.86 -7.01 39.86
C VAL A 60 -2.47 -6.06 40.89
N LYS A 61 -1.80 -5.81 42.01
CA LYS A 61 -2.37 -5.03 43.13
C LYS A 61 -2.77 -3.58 42.78
N ASP A 62 -2.26 -3.02 41.69
CA ASP A 62 -2.50 -1.65 41.22
C ASP A 62 -3.08 -1.59 39.80
N ALA A 63 -3.50 -2.73 39.24
CA ALA A 63 -3.95 -2.86 37.86
C ALA A 63 -5.46 -2.60 37.71
N ASP A 64 -5.83 -1.78 36.72
CA ASP A 64 -7.22 -1.60 36.30
C ASP A 64 -7.64 -2.74 35.36
N LEU A 65 -6.70 -3.22 34.54
CA LEU A 65 -6.89 -4.29 33.56
C LEU A 65 -5.70 -5.26 33.61
N ILE A 66 -5.99 -6.55 33.62
CA ILE A 66 -5.03 -7.64 33.74
C ILE A 66 -5.22 -8.54 32.53
N MET A 67 -4.16 -8.82 31.78
CA MET A 67 -4.16 -9.75 30.66
C MET A 67 -3.27 -10.94 30.95
N THR A 68 -3.72 -12.15 30.64
CA THR A 68 -2.92 -13.38 30.73
C THR A 68 -2.72 -14.03 29.37
N SER A 69 -1.53 -14.57 29.11
CA SER A 69 -1.24 -15.43 27.94
C SER A 69 -0.37 -16.61 28.37
N LEU A 70 -1.00 -17.74 28.65
CA LEU A 70 -0.41 -18.87 29.37
C LEU A 70 -0.42 -20.16 28.54
N PRO A 71 0.52 -21.10 28.79
CA PRO A 71 0.69 -22.30 27.95
C PRO A 71 -0.53 -23.23 27.85
N GLY A 72 -1.33 -23.33 28.92
CA GLY A 72 -2.50 -24.20 28.93
C GLY A 72 -3.25 -24.24 30.27
N PRO A 73 -4.28 -25.10 30.38
CA PRO A 73 -5.23 -25.08 31.50
C PRO A 73 -4.61 -25.22 32.88
N ALA A 74 -3.53 -26.00 33.03
CA ALA A 74 -2.87 -26.17 34.33
C ALA A 74 -2.22 -24.85 34.82
N GLN A 75 -1.49 -24.18 33.93
CA GLN A 75 -0.88 -22.88 34.23
C GLN A 75 -1.92 -21.78 34.38
N VAL A 76 -2.98 -21.80 33.57
CA VAL A 76 -4.12 -20.88 33.72
C VAL A 76 -4.73 -21.01 35.10
N ARG A 77 -5.02 -22.24 35.57
CA ARG A 77 -5.56 -22.48 36.91
C ARG A 77 -4.60 -22.02 38.00
N GLU A 78 -3.32 -22.38 37.93
CA GLU A 78 -2.32 -22.00 38.92
C GLU A 78 -2.17 -20.47 39.04
N VAL A 79 -2.03 -19.78 37.91
CA VAL A 79 -1.80 -18.34 37.87
C VAL A 79 -3.05 -17.55 38.26
N ILE A 80 -4.25 -17.99 37.87
CA ILE A 80 -5.48 -17.23 38.11
C ILE A 80 -6.12 -17.60 39.45
N LEU A 81 -6.29 -18.89 39.73
CA LEU A 81 -7.05 -19.43 40.87
C LEU A 81 -6.18 -19.98 42.00
N GLY A 82 -4.86 -20.11 41.81
CA GLY A 82 -3.96 -20.67 42.83
C GLY A 82 -3.96 -19.87 44.14
N GLU A 83 -3.36 -20.43 45.19
CA GLU A 83 -3.27 -19.76 46.51
C GLU A 83 -2.61 -18.37 46.40
N ASN A 84 -1.62 -18.23 45.52
CA ASN A 84 -0.98 -16.96 45.16
C ASN A 84 -1.40 -16.45 43.77
N GLY A 85 -2.63 -16.75 43.35
CA GLY A 85 -3.16 -16.42 42.03
C GLY A 85 -3.68 -14.99 41.90
N VAL A 86 -3.87 -14.57 40.65
CA VAL A 86 -4.34 -13.22 40.26
C VAL A 86 -5.60 -12.81 41.02
N LEU A 87 -6.58 -13.71 41.15
CA LEU A 87 -7.86 -13.37 41.80
C LEU A 87 -7.71 -13.05 43.29
N ASN A 88 -6.62 -13.45 43.96
CA ASN A 88 -6.42 -13.14 45.37
C ASN A 88 -5.85 -11.73 45.61
N PHE A 89 -5.23 -11.13 44.59
CA PHE A 89 -4.51 -9.86 44.72
C PHE A 89 -5.07 -8.75 43.83
N ALA A 90 -5.85 -9.09 42.81
CA ALA A 90 -6.46 -8.13 41.90
C ALA A 90 -7.44 -7.19 42.63
N GLN A 91 -7.47 -5.92 42.21
CA GLN A 91 -8.37 -4.92 42.78
C GLN A 91 -9.82 -5.23 42.44
N LYS A 92 -10.74 -4.88 43.35
CA LYS A 92 -12.17 -4.91 43.05
C LYS A 92 -12.48 -4.02 41.84
N TYR A 93 -13.33 -4.53 40.97
CA TYR A 93 -13.77 -3.91 39.71
C TYR A 93 -12.68 -3.79 38.63
N SER A 94 -11.51 -4.41 38.83
CA SER A 94 -10.55 -4.63 37.74
C SER A 94 -11.11 -5.63 36.71
N THR A 95 -10.57 -5.60 35.50
CA THR A 95 -10.94 -6.52 34.42
C THR A 95 -9.80 -7.51 34.13
N LEU A 96 -10.08 -8.80 34.24
CA LEU A 96 -9.18 -9.90 33.84
C LEU A 96 -9.56 -10.41 32.44
N ILE A 97 -8.63 -10.35 31.50
CA ILE A 97 -8.77 -10.85 30.13
C ILE A 97 -7.80 -12.03 29.94
N ASP A 98 -8.32 -13.26 29.83
CA ASP A 98 -7.48 -14.42 29.54
C ASP A 98 -7.40 -14.72 28.05
N THR A 99 -6.21 -14.58 27.47
CA THR A 99 -5.97 -14.84 26.02
C THR A 99 -5.53 -16.28 25.73
N SER A 100 -5.46 -17.11 26.77
CA SER A 100 -4.97 -18.48 26.70
C SER A 100 -6.00 -19.45 26.10
N THR A 101 -5.53 -20.49 25.41
CA THR A 101 -6.40 -21.63 25.06
C THR A 101 -6.54 -22.54 26.28
N SER A 102 -7.74 -22.56 26.86
CA SER A 102 -8.08 -23.30 28.09
C SER A 102 -9.29 -24.22 27.91
N SER A 103 -9.70 -24.94 28.98
CA SER A 103 -10.91 -25.77 28.95
C SER A 103 -12.17 -24.93 29.26
N VAL A 104 -13.32 -25.40 28.76
CA VAL A 104 -14.62 -24.74 28.95
C VAL A 104 -14.97 -24.66 30.44
N GLU A 105 -14.72 -25.74 31.17
CA GLU A 105 -15.00 -25.84 32.60
C GLU A 105 -14.13 -24.88 33.41
N LEU A 106 -12.86 -24.70 33.04
CA LEU A 106 -11.97 -23.77 33.73
C LEU A 106 -12.37 -22.31 33.47
N ALA A 107 -12.76 -21.95 32.25
CA ALA A 107 -13.26 -20.60 31.96
C ALA A 107 -14.50 -20.26 32.81
N GLN A 108 -15.41 -21.22 33.00
CA GLN A 108 -16.62 -21.07 33.83
C GLN A 108 -16.29 -21.03 35.33
N GLU A 109 -15.31 -21.81 35.77
CA GLU A 109 -14.78 -21.78 37.14
C GLU A 109 -14.18 -20.40 37.47
N ILE A 110 -13.36 -19.86 36.58
CA ILE A 110 -12.75 -18.52 36.73
C ILE A 110 -13.83 -17.43 36.77
N GLU A 111 -14.81 -17.46 35.86
CA GLU A 111 -15.91 -16.49 35.86
C GLU A 111 -16.62 -16.47 37.22
N LYS A 112 -16.92 -17.65 37.77
CA LYS A 112 -17.60 -17.78 39.06
C LYS A 112 -16.77 -17.18 40.20
N GLU A 113 -15.49 -17.54 40.30
CA GLU A 113 -14.63 -17.02 41.38
C GLU A 113 -14.33 -15.52 41.24
N ALA A 114 -14.11 -15.04 40.01
CA ALA A 114 -13.91 -13.61 39.74
C ALA A 114 -15.13 -12.81 40.19
N LYS A 115 -16.34 -13.31 39.90
CA LYS A 115 -17.59 -12.68 40.32
C LYS A 115 -17.76 -12.62 41.84
N GLU A 116 -17.40 -13.69 42.57
CA GLU A 116 -17.42 -13.71 44.04
C GLU A 116 -16.49 -12.63 44.65
N LYS A 117 -15.40 -12.30 43.94
CA LYS A 117 -14.44 -11.27 44.35
C LYS A 117 -14.69 -9.88 43.75
N SER A 118 -15.79 -9.72 43.01
CA SER A 118 -16.14 -8.47 42.30
C SER A 118 -15.09 -8.04 41.28
N ILE A 119 -14.53 -9.00 40.53
CA ILE A 119 -13.60 -8.79 39.42
C ILE A 119 -14.34 -9.15 38.12
N HIS A 120 -14.20 -8.33 37.08
CA HIS A 120 -14.77 -8.63 35.77
C HIS A 120 -13.87 -9.62 35.02
N TYR A 121 -14.46 -10.57 34.30
CA TYR A 121 -13.72 -11.59 33.57
C TYR A 121 -14.16 -11.66 32.10
N LEU A 122 -13.19 -11.65 31.20
CA LEU A 122 -13.35 -11.95 29.79
C LEU A 122 -12.41 -13.11 29.43
N GLU A 123 -12.98 -14.20 28.95
CA GLU A 123 -12.25 -15.22 28.20
C GLU A 123 -12.07 -14.69 26.76
N ALA A 124 -10.84 -14.68 26.23
CA ALA A 124 -10.56 -14.12 24.91
C ALA A 124 -9.42 -14.84 24.17
N PRO A 125 -9.50 -16.16 23.94
CA PRO A 125 -8.49 -16.88 23.17
C PRO A 125 -8.32 -16.33 21.76
N ILE A 126 -7.11 -16.47 21.24
CA ILE A 126 -6.64 -15.77 20.03
C ILE A 126 -6.24 -16.72 18.90
N THR A 127 -6.23 -16.21 17.66
CA THR A 127 -5.67 -16.86 16.47
C THR A 127 -4.92 -15.87 15.57
N ASN A 128 -4.34 -16.34 14.45
CA ASN A 128 -3.42 -15.63 13.53
C ASN A 128 -1.93 -15.62 13.94
N ALA A 129 -1.54 -16.56 14.81
CA ALA A 129 -0.15 -16.84 15.20
C ALA A 129 0.62 -15.60 15.74
N VAL A 130 1.94 -15.77 15.88
CA VAL A 130 2.84 -14.76 16.46
C VAL A 130 2.91 -13.51 15.57
N ASP A 131 2.77 -13.65 14.26
CA ASP A 131 2.83 -12.52 13.34
C ASP A 131 1.60 -11.61 13.45
N GLY A 132 0.40 -12.17 13.64
CA GLY A 132 -0.78 -11.39 13.98
C GLY A 132 -0.61 -10.62 15.30
N ALA A 133 0.04 -11.23 16.30
CA ALA A 133 0.32 -10.57 17.57
C ALA A 133 1.28 -9.39 17.41
N LYS A 134 2.33 -9.51 16.58
CA LYS A 134 3.27 -8.41 16.28
C LYS A 134 2.59 -7.26 15.54
N LEU A 135 1.70 -7.57 14.59
CA LEU A 135 1.06 -6.58 13.73
C LEU A 135 -0.19 -5.92 14.34
N GLY A 136 -0.69 -6.44 15.47
CA GLY A 136 -1.96 -5.96 16.04
C GLY A 136 -3.17 -6.41 15.22
N THR A 137 -3.09 -7.57 14.57
CA THR A 137 -4.11 -8.12 13.67
C THR A 137 -4.58 -9.52 14.12
N LEU A 138 -4.55 -9.77 15.43
CA LEU A 138 -5.12 -10.99 16.00
C LEU A 138 -6.65 -11.02 15.80
N ALA A 139 -7.18 -12.24 15.76
CA ALA A 139 -8.60 -12.48 15.92
C ALA A 139 -8.87 -13.01 17.34
N PHE A 140 -9.81 -12.37 18.05
CA PHE A 140 -10.19 -12.70 19.43
C PHE A 140 -11.58 -13.34 19.48
N PHE A 141 -11.74 -14.41 20.25
CA PHE A 141 -13.04 -15.03 20.53
C PHE A 141 -13.46 -14.72 21.97
N ILE A 142 -14.24 -13.65 22.17
CA ILE A 142 -14.50 -13.06 23.47
C ILE A 142 -15.79 -13.61 24.10
N GLY A 143 -15.66 -14.30 25.24
CA GLY A 143 -16.75 -14.72 26.11
C GLY A 143 -16.72 -13.98 27.46
N GLY A 144 -17.86 -13.47 27.92
CA GLY A 144 -17.99 -12.71 29.17
C GLY A 144 -19.21 -11.80 29.18
N GLU A 145 -19.23 -10.82 30.09
CA GLU A 145 -20.27 -9.79 30.13
C GLU A 145 -20.10 -8.79 28.99
N GLU A 146 -21.16 -8.51 28.22
CA GLU A 146 -21.12 -7.64 27.04
C GLU A 146 -20.64 -6.21 27.35
N ASP A 147 -21.11 -5.63 28.46
CA ASP A 147 -20.72 -4.29 28.90
C ASP A 147 -19.21 -4.20 29.22
N VAL A 148 -18.64 -5.29 29.76
CA VAL A 148 -17.20 -5.37 30.07
C VAL A 148 -16.40 -5.48 28.75
N PHE A 149 -16.88 -6.26 27.79
CA PHE A 149 -16.28 -6.32 26.45
C PHE A 149 -16.30 -4.94 25.76
N GLU A 150 -17.45 -4.27 25.72
CA GLU A 150 -17.58 -2.96 25.06
C GLU A 150 -16.71 -1.89 25.74
N SER A 151 -16.56 -1.94 27.07
CA SER A 151 -15.65 -1.02 27.79
C SER A 151 -14.17 -1.33 27.56
N SER A 152 -13.82 -2.56 27.19
CA SER A 152 -12.44 -3.01 26.90
C SER A 152 -12.07 -2.96 25.41
N LYS A 153 -12.99 -2.51 24.55
CA LYS A 153 -12.87 -2.60 23.08
C LYS A 153 -11.68 -1.83 22.51
N ASP A 154 -11.33 -0.69 23.11
CA ASP A 154 -10.14 0.07 22.71
C ASP A 154 -8.85 -0.74 22.86
N ILE A 155 -8.75 -1.57 23.92
CA ILE A 155 -7.60 -2.45 24.15
C ILE A 155 -7.57 -3.57 23.11
N PHE A 156 -8.73 -4.19 22.84
CA PHE A 156 -8.83 -5.22 21.81
C PHE A 156 -8.48 -4.69 20.41
N ASN A 157 -8.90 -3.48 20.04
CA ASN A 157 -8.61 -2.87 18.74
C ASN A 157 -7.12 -2.53 18.53
N ILE A 158 -6.33 -2.44 19.61
CA ILE A 158 -4.87 -2.28 19.52
C ILE A 158 -4.21 -3.62 19.16
N LEU A 159 -4.78 -4.72 19.65
CA LEU A 159 -4.19 -6.05 19.56
C LEU A 159 -4.74 -6.88 18.40
N GLY A 160 -5.92 -6.54 17.91
CA GLY A 160 -6.64 -7.33 16.92
C GLY A 160 -7.45 -6.52 15.92
N SER A 161 -7.60 -7.12 14.72
CA SER A 161 -8.44 -6.61 13.64
C SER A 161 -9.86 -7.18 13.69
N ASP A 162 -10.03 -8.36 14.29
CA ASP A 162 -11.27 -9.13 14.25
C ASP A 162 -11.70 -9.54 15.66
N LEU A 163 -12.81 -8.99 16.13
CA LEU A 163 -13.34 -9.21 17.47
C LEU A 163 -14.66 -9.97 17.39
N PHE A 164 -14.65 -11.25 17.79
CA PHE A 164 -15.84 -12.09 17.81
C PHE A 164 -16.37 -12.19 19.23
N TYR A 165 -17.41 -11.43 19.55
CA TYR A 165 -18.15 -11.64 20.80
C TYR A 165 -19.01 -12.90 20.69
N VAL A 166 -18.73 -13.89 21.53
CA VAL A 166 -19.34 -15.23 21.48
C VAL A 166 -20.22 -15.52 22.69
N GLY A 167 -20.59 -14.50 23.47
CA GLY A 167 -21.53 -14.62 24.58
C GLY A 167 -20.85 -15.04 25.87
N LYS A 168 -21.31 -16.12 26.52
CA LYS A 168 -20.84 -16.51 27.86
C LYS A 168 -19.43 -17.14 27.86
N PRO A 169 -18.70 -17.10 28.99
CA PRO A 169 -17.45 -17.84 29.15
C PRO A 169 -17.58 -19.34 28.86
N GLY A 170 -16.53 -19.88 28.25
CA GLY A 170 -16.46 -21.21 27.64
C GLY A 170 -16.77 -21.22 26.14
N ASN A 171 -17.54 -20.25 25.63
CA ASN A 171 -17.79 -20.15 24.20
C ASN A 171 -16.53 -19.65 23.44
N GLY A 172 -15.66 -18.88 24.08
CA GLY A 172 -14.38 -18.45 23.52
C GLY A 172 -13.48 -19.65 23.25
N ALA A 173 -13.20 -20.45 24.27
CA ALA A 173 -12.43 -21.69 24.14
C ALA A 173 -13.06 -22.64 23.12
N THR A 174 -14.38 -22.84 23.17
CA THR A 174 -15.08 -23.70 22.20
C THR A 174 -14.85 -23.23 20.77
N THR A 175 -14.99 -21.93 20.50
CA THR A 175 -14.81 -21.36 19.16
C THR A 175 -13.37 -21.54 18.68
N LYS A 176 -12.38 -21.22 19.53
CA LYS A 176 -10.96 -21.43 19.20
C LYS A 176 -10.67 -22.90 18.89
N LEU A 177 -11.15 -23.82 19.71
CA LEU A 177 -10.89 -25.25 19.56
C LEU A 177 -11.57 -25.86 18.32
N ILE A 178 -12.72 -25.34 17.90
CA ILE A 178 -13.33 -25.68 16.60
C ILE A 178 -12.40 -25.32 15.44
N THR A 179 -11.82 -24.12 15.46
CA THR A 179 -10.89 -23.70 14.39
C THR A 179 -9.63 -24.57 14.34
N ASN A 180 -9.07 -24.90 15.50
CA ASN A 180 -7.88 -25.75 15.60
C ASN A 180 -8.17 -27.21 15.21
N LEU A 181 -9.36 -27.76 15.56
CA LEU A 181 -9.78 -29.07 15.09
C LEU A 181 -9.77 -29.14 13.54
N LEU A 182 -10.39 -28.15 12.89
CA LEU A 182 -10.42 -28.11 11.43
C LEU A 182 -9.03 -27.94 10.85
N TRP A 183 -8.16 -27.13 11.46
CA TRP A 183 -6.78 -26.99 11.04
C TRP A 183 -6.03 -28.32 11.06
N PHE A 184 -6.01 -29.02 12.20
CA PHE A 184 -5.24 -30.26 12.34
C PHE A 184 -5.79 -31.40 11.46
N VAL A 185 -7.11 -31.48 11.28
CA VAL A 185 -7.70 -32.43 10.33
C VAL A 185 -7.27 -32.12 8.90
N ASN A 186 -7.26 -30.85 8.50
CA ASN A 186 -6.79 -30.46 7.17
C ASN A 186 -5.30 -30.75 6.98
N ALA A 187 -4.45 -30.44 7.95
CA ALA A 187 -3.00 -30.70 7.86
C ALA A 187 -2.71 -32.18 7.58
N ALA A 188 -3.35 -33.10 8.30
CA ALA A 188 -3.24 -34.54 8.05
C ALA A 188 -3.80 -34.93 6.67
N ALA A 189 -4.99 -34.46 6.32
CA ALA A 189 -5.65 -34.80 5.04
C ALA A 189 -4.91 -34.27 3.81
N ILE A 190 -4.28 -33.09 3.91
CA ILE A 190 -3.44 -32.50 2.86
C ILE A 190 -2.23 -33.40 2.61
N GLY A 191 -1.57 -33.87 3.67
CA GLY A 191 -0.47 -34.83 3.57
C GLY A 191 -0.87 -36.10 2.80
N GLU A 192 -2.03 -36.69 3.16
CA GLU A 192 -2.58 -37.85 2.45
C GLU A 192 -2.90 -37.56 0.98
N GLY A 193 -3.52 -36.42 0.68
CA GLY A 193 -3.87 -36.01 -0.68
C GLY A 193 -2.64 -35.80 -1.58
N LEU A 194 -1.61 -35.12 -1.05
CA LEU A 194 -0.33 -34.95 -1.74
C LEU A 194 0.38 -36.28 -1.96
N MET A 195 0.39 -37.16 -0.96
CA MET A 195 0.98 -38.50 -1.07
C MET A 195 0.27 -39.37 -2.10
N LEU A 196 -1.05 -39.31 -2.17
CA LEU A 196 -1.83 -40.00 -3.20
C LEU A 196 -1.42 -39.52 -4.60
N GLY A 197 -1.30 -38.21 -4.79
CA GLY A 197 -0.83 -37.61 -6.05
C GLY A 197 0.60 -38.05 -6.40
N ALA A 198 1.51 -38.04 -5.43
CA ALA A 198 2.89 -38.48 -5.60
C ALA A 198 2.98 -39.96 -6.00
N LYS A 199 2.25 -40.86 -5.32
CA LYS A 199 2.21 -42.30 -5.65
C LYS A 199 1.56 -42.56 -7.01
N ALA A 200 0.62 -41.71 -7.46
CA ALA A 200 0.05 -41.76 -8.79
C ALA A 200 0.99 -41.23 -9.89
N GLY A 201 2.16 -40.69 -9.54
CA GLY A 201 3.12 -40.11 -10.49
C GLY A 201 2.72 -38.73 -11.01
N ILE A 202 1.81 -38.03 -10.33
CA ILE A 202 1.40 -36.67 -10.71
C ILE A 202 2.41 -35.67 -10.09
N PRO A 203 2.94 -34.70 -10.86
CA PRO A 203 3.79 -33.66 -10.29
C PRO A 203 3.08 -32.93 -9.16
N LEU A 204 3.74 -32.78 -8.00
CA LEU A 204 3.14 -32.22 -6.79
C LEU A 204 2.59 -30.80 -7.01
N GLU A 205 3.26 -29.98 -7.82
CA GLU A 205 2.77 -28.65 -8.17
C GLU A 205 1.47 -28.71 -8.97
N THR A 206 1.29 -29.73 -9.82
CA THR A 206 0.04 -29.95 -10.55
C THR A 206 -1.07 -30.34 -9.57
N VAL A 207 -0.78 -31.20 -8.59
CA VAL A 207 -1.74 -31.59 -7.55
C VAL A 207 -2.15 -30.36 -6.74
N THR A 208 -1.21 -29.53 -6.31
CA THR A 208 -1.50 -28.30 -5.56
C THR A 208 -2.31 -27.29 -6.35
N GLU A 209 -1.99 -27.05 -7.63
CA GLU A 209 -2.76 -26.13 -8.47
C GLU A 209 -4.17 -26.64 -8.74
N ALA A 210 -4.35 -27.96 -8.88
CA ALA A 210 -5.67 -28.56 -8.96
C ALA A 210 -6.46 -28.40 -7.64
N LEU A 211 -5.82 -28.64 -6.49
CA LEU A 211 -6.44 -28.47 -5.17
C LEU A 211 -6.93 -27.05 -4.95
N LYS A 212 -6.08 -26.03 -5.20
CA LYS A 212 -6.40 -24.60 -5.04
C LYS A 212 -7.62 -24.16 -5.85
N LYS A 213 -7.85 -24.78 -7.01
CA LYS A 213 -8.95 -24.44 -7.93
C LYS A 213 -10.19 -25.33 -7.73
N SER A 214 -10.20 -26.16 -6.70
CA SER A 214 -11.26 -27.14 -6.46
C SER A 214 -12.03 -26.86 -5.16
N ALA A 215 -13.13 -27.58 -4.98
CA ALA A 215 -13.88 -27.59 -3.72
C ALA A 215 -13.09 -28.19 -2.54
N GLY A 216 -11.92 -28.81 -2.79
CA GLY A 216 -11.03 -29.31 -1.74
C GLY A 216 -10.07 -28.26 -1.18
N ASN A 217 -10.12 -27.01 -1.65
CA ASN A 217 -9.24 -25.95 -1.16
C ASN A 217 -9.64 -25.48 0.26
N SER A 218 -8.64 -25.07 1.05
CA SER A 218 -8.81 -24.42 2.36
C SER A 218 -7.65 -23.47 2.62
N TRP A 219 -7.82 -22.50 3.52
CA TRP A 219 -6.73 -21.61 3.92
C TRP A 219 -5.49 -22.40 4.41
N VAL A 220 -5.72 -23.51 5.11
CA VAL A 220 -4.66 -24.42 5.57
C VAL A 220 -3.88 -25.02 4.40
N ALA A 221 -4.55 -25.41 3.31
CA ALA A 221 -3.87 -25.94 2.12
C ALA A 221 -2.99 -24.88 1.46
N GLU A 222 -3.46 -23.64 1.35
CA GLU A 222 -2.66 -22.56 0.78
C GLU A 222 -1.47 -22.16 1.66
N HIS A 223 -1.63 -22.26 2.98
CA HIS A 223 -0.62 -21.92 3.97
C HIS A 223 0.43 -23.03 4.17
N ASP A 224 0.01 -24.28 4.35
CA ASP A 224 0.88 -25.38 4.81
C ASP A 224 1.60 -26.10 3.66
N ILE A 225 0.99 -26.19 2.47
CA ILE A 225 1.62 -26.87 1.30
C ILE A 225 2.99 -26.27 0.94
N PRO A 226 3.17 -24.93 0.88
CA PRO A 226 4.48 -24.33 0.66
C PRO A 226 5.55 -24.80 1.66
N SER A 227 5.19 -24.91 2.94
CA SER A 227 6.09 -25.38 4.01
C SER A 227 6.44 -26.87 3.83
N ILE A 228 5.45 -27.69 3.46
CA ILE A 228 5.66 -29.09 3.07
C ILE A 228 6.63 -29.15 1.89
N PHE A 229 6.41 -28.40 0.81
CA PHE A 229 7.29 -28.43 -0.37
C PHE A 229 8.71 -27.94 -0.09
N ALA A 230 8.87 -27.00 0.85
CA ALA A 230 10.18 -26.53 1.29
C ALA A 230 10.91 -27.55 2.18
N GLY A 231 10.19 -28.44 2.86
CA GLY A 231 10.74 -29.32 3.90
C GLY A 231 11.21 -28.58 5.15
N HIS A 232 10.74 -27.35 5.31
CA HIS A 232 11.00 -26.52 6.47
C HIS A 232 9.67 -26.30 7.17
N TYR A 233 9.52 -26.94 8.32
CA TYR A 233 8.33 -26.85 9.15
C TYR A 233 8.54 -25.79 10.22
N ASP A 234 7.55 -24.90 10.41
CA ASP A 234 7.62 -23.82 11.38
C ASP A 234 7.49 -24.38 12.82
N PRO A 235 8.50 -24.21 13.69
CA PRO A 235 8.43 -24.68 15.08
C PRO A 235 7.52 -23.84 15.99
N SER A 236 6.83 -22.82 15.47
CA SER A 236 5.99 -21.92 16.26
C SER A 236 4.80 -22.62 16.94
N PHE A 237 4.30 -23.73 16.37
CA PHE A 237 3.24 -24.55 16.96
C PHE A 237 3.69 -26.01 17.08
N SER A 238 3.87 -26.49 18.31
CA SER A 238 4.44 -27.80 18.58
C SER A 238 3.39 -28.92 18.59
N LEU A 239 3.85 -30.16 18.38
CA LEU A 239 3.01 -31.36 18.49
C LEU A 239 2.39 -31.52 19.87
N GLU A 240 3.07 -31.09 20.95
CA GLU A 240 2.48 -31.05 22.29
C GLU A 240 1.24 -30.14 22.35
N LEU A 241 1.32 -28.94 21.75
CA LEU A 241 0.18 -28.01 21.67
C LEU A 241 -0.95 -28.58 20.82
N CYS A 242 -0.64 -29.21 19.68
CA CYS A 242 -1.64 -29.90 18.85
C CYS A 242 -2.38 -30.97 19.64
N CYS A 243 -1.65 -31.83 20.35
CA CYS A 243 -2.22 -32.91 21.14
C CYS A 243 -3.04 -32.38 22.32
N LYS A 244 -2.57 -31.30 22.98
CA LYS A 244 -3.31 -30.60 24.04
C LYS A 244 -4.66 -30.12 23.52
N ASP A 245 -4.68 -29.38 22.42
CA ASP A 245 -5.90 -28.79 21.88
C ASP A 245 -6.87 -29.87 21.35
N LEU A 246 -6.37 -30.92 20.68
CA LEU A 246 -7.20 -32.05 20.24
C LEU A 246 -7.81 -32.83 21.42
N ARG A 247 -7.12 -32.89 22.57
CA ARG A 247 -7.67 -33.46 23.80
C ARG A 247 -8.80 -32.59 24.35
N LEU A 248 -8.60 -31.27 24.42
CA LEU A 248 -9.64 -30.32 24.85
C LEU A 248 -10.88 -30.39 23.94
N VAL A 249 -10.68 -30.49 22.62
CA VAL A 249 -11.76 -30.71 21.64
C VAL A 249 -12.57 -31.98 21.96
N SER A 250 -11.88 -33.09 22.30
CA SER A 250 -12.52 -34.37 22.67
C SER A 250 -13.29 -34.28 23.98
N GLU A 251 -12.77 -33.54 24.97
CA GLU A 251 -13.43 -33.31 26.25
C GLU A 251 -14.71 -32.49 26.07
N ILE A 252 -14.68 -31.43 25.24
CA ILE A 252 -15.84 -30.60 24.91
C ILE A 252 -16.93 -31.41 24.18
N SER A 253 -16.56 -32.24 23.20
CA SER A 253 -17.58 -33.02 22.49
C SER A 253 -18.27 -34.00 23.43
N LYS A 254 -17.51 -34.66 24.31
CA LYS A 254 -18.03 -35.59 25.32
C LYS A 254 -18.94 -34.90 26.33
N SER A 255 -18.58 -33.71 26.81
CA SER A 255 -19.43 -32.95 27.74
C SER A 255 -20.75 -32.52 27.08
N GLN A 256 -20.79 -32.42 25.75
CA GLN A 256 -21.99 -32.17 24.95
C GLN A 256 -22.72 -33.44 24.48
N GLY A 257 -22.24 -34.63 24.86
CA GLY A 257 -22.92 -35.90 24.60
C GLY A 257 -22.67 -36.52 23.21
N PHE A 258 -21.57 -36.17 22.53
CA PHE A 258 -21.20 -36.82 21.26
C PHE A 258 -19.68 -37.00 21.08
N ASP A 259 -19.28 -37.93 20.20
CA ASP A 259 -17.89 -38.19 19.86
C ASP A 259 -17.51 -37.69 18.46
N LEU A 260 -16.32 -37.12 18.33
CA LEU A 260 -15.75 -36.66 17.07
C LEU A 260 -15.00 -37.78 16.35
N LYS A 261 -15.50 -38.20 15.17
CA LYS A 261 -14.85 -39.25 14.36
C LYS A 261 -13.51 -38.79 13.78
N MET A 262 -13.49 -37.69 13.04
CA MET A 262 -12.27 -37.17 12.40
C MET A 262 -11.30 -36.59 13.42
N GLY A 263 -11.79 -35.90 14.46
CA GLY A 263 -10.94 -35.37 15.53
C GLY A 263 -10.20 -36.47 16.28
N LYS A 264 -10.84 -37.62 16.55
CA LYS A 264 -10.17 -38.78 17.15
C LYS A 264 -9.04 -39.30 16.25
N LYS A 265 -9.25 -39.36 14.95
CA LYS A 265 -8.23 -39.82 13.99
C LYS A 265 -7.06 -38.86 13.87
N ALA A 266 -7.33 -37.56 13.83
CA ALA A 266 -6.28 -36.55 13.92
C ALA A 266 -5.49 -36.70 15.22
N TYR A 267 -6.15 -36.84 16.37
CA TYR A 267 -5.44 -37.03 17.66
C TYR A 267 -4.53 -38.26 17.66
N GLU A 268 -5.00 -39.40 17.16
CA GLU A 268 -4.18 -40.63 17.04
C GLU A 268 -2.91 -40.38 16.20
N LEU A 269 -3.03 -39.72 15.05
CA LEU A 269 -1.91 -39.41 14.15
C LEU A 269 -0.92 -38.41 14.77
N PHE A 270 -1.43 -37.34 15.39
CA PHE A 270 -0.58 -36.34 16.03
C PHE A 270 0.15 -36.90 17.27
N GLU A 271 -0.49 -37.77 18.06
CA GLU A 271 0.18 -38.48 19.16
C GLU A 271 1.26 -39.44 18.66
N GLU A 272 1.05 -40.11 17.52
CA GLU A 272 2.06 -40.95 16.88
C GLU A 272 3.27 -40.13 16.40
N ALA A 273 3.01 -39.02 15.69
CA ALA A 273 4.06 -38.09 15.28
C ALA A 273 4.83 -37.56 16.51
N LYS A 274 4.12 -37.21 17.60
CA LYS A 274 4.74 -36.71 18.84
C LYS A 274 5.62 -37.77 19.49
N LYS A 275 5.17 -39.02 19.56
CA LYS A 275 5.97 -40.15 20.07
C LYS A 275 7.26 -40.35 19.29
N LYS A 276 7.23 -40.09 17.98
CA LYS A 276 8.37 -40.29 17.08
C LYS A 276 9.35 -39.12 17.08
N TYR A 277 8.85 -37.88 17.05
CA TYR A 277 9.67 -36.69 16.85
C TYR A 277 9.87 -35.83 18.10
N GLY A 278 9.13 -36.11 19.18
CA GLY A 278 9.19 -35.39 20.45
C GLY A 278 8.19 -34.23 20.55
N ASP A 279 8.02 -33.72 21.78
CA ASP A 279 6.99 -32.73 22.14
C ASP A 279 7.13 -31.39 21.39
N HIS A 280 8.38 -30.98 21.12
CA HIS A 280 8.74 -29.70 20.51
C HIS A 280 8.80 -29.75 18.98
N ALA A 281 8.52 -30.91 18.37
CA ALA A 281 8.49 -31.02 16.93
C ALA A 281 7.33 -30.17 16.35
N PRO A 282 7.49 -29.61 15.15
CA PRO A 282 6.48 -28.77 14.51
C PRO A 282 5.24 -29.58 14.10
N GLU A 283 4.09 -28.92 14.00
CA GLU A 283 2.78 -29.49 13.65
C GLU A 283 2.80 -30.35 12.37
N LEU A 284 3.49 -29.90 11.31
CA LEU A 284 3.56 -30.61 10.03
C LEU A 284 4.43 -31.86 10.06
N SER A 285 4.99 -32.20 11.22
CA SER A 285 5.59 -33.51 11.46
C SER A 285 4.57 -34.65 11.31
N VAL A 286 3.26 -34.37 11.38
CA VAL A 286 2.21 -35.33 11.04
C VAL A 286 2.26 -35.74 9.55
N VAL A 287 2.65 -34.83 8.66
CA VAL A 287 2.86 -35.13 7.23
C VAL A 287 4.19 -35.86 7.05
N LYS A 288 5.24 -35.43 7.75
CA LYS A 288 6.55 -36.08 7.76
C LYS A 288 6.48 -37.56 8.14
N LEU A 289 5.59 -37.92 9.08
CA LEU A 289 5.32 -39.31 9.46
C LEU A 289 4.98 -40.15 8.22
N LEU A 290 4.06 -39.66 7.39
CA LEU A 290 3.62 -40.30 6.15
C LEU A 290 4.73 -40.33 5.07
N GLU A 291 5.53 -39.27 4.96
CA GLU A 291 6.69 -39.23 4.05
C GLU A 291 7.67 -40.37 4.35
N GLU A 292 7.99 -40.58 5.62
CA GLU A 292 8.91 -41.62 6.09
C GLU A 292 8.31 -43.02 5.99
N GLU A 293 7.00 -43.18 6.24
CA GLU A 293 6.32 -44.47 6.06
C GLU A 293 6.27 -44.93 4.61
N MET A 294 6.11 -43.98 3.68
CA MET A 294 5.97 -44.28 2.25
C MET A 294 7.29 -44.26 1.49
N ASP A 295 8.37 -43.85 2.15
CA ASP A 295 9.70 -43.57 1.58
C ASP A 295 9.61 -42.61 0.37
N ILE A 296 8.81 -41.55 0.50
CA ILE A 296 8.60 -40.52 -0.52
C ILE A 296 8.59 -39.15 0.15
N LEU A 297 9.51 -38.29 -0.27
CA LEU A 297 9.48 -36.88 0.10
C LEU A 297 8.47 -36.14 -0.77
N LEU A 298 7.56 -35.40 -0.13
CA LEU A 298 6.62 -34.49 -0.78
C LEU A 298 7.33 -33.18 -1.14
N ARG A 299 8.41 -33.30 -1.93
CA ARG A 299 9.20 -32.20 -2.44
C ARG A 299 9.12 -32.23 -3.95
N PRO A 300 8.72 -31.13 -4.59
CA PRO A 300 8.70 -31.10 -6.04
C PRO A 300 10.11 -31.31 -6.60
N THR A 301 10.30 -32.38 -7.39
CA THR A 301 11.49 -32.52 -8.23
C THR A 301 11.36 -31.52 -9.36
N LYS A 302 12.40 -30.73 -9.65
CA LYS A 302 12.47 -29.86 -10.84
C LYS A 302 12.30 -30.71 -12.10
N THR A 303 11.06 -31.02 -12.44
CA THR A 303 10.67 -31.71 -13.66
C THR A 303 9.98 -30.64 -14.47
N GLU A 304 10.49 -30.39 -15.67
CA GLU A 304 9.93 -29.42 -16.61
C GLU A 304 8.47 -29.79 -16.87
N ASN A 305 7.58 -29.14 -16.12
CA ASN A 305 6.17 -29.22 -16.36
C ASN A 305 5.92 -28.79 -17.82
N LYS A 306 5.37 -29.68 -18.63
CA LYS A 306 4.51 -29.28 -19.76
C LYS A 306 3.21 -28.68 -19.19
N ILE A 307 3.35 -27.60 -18.41
CA ILE A 307 2.32 -26.58 -18.31
C ILE A 307 2.12 -26.09 -19.75
N ILE A 308 0.89 -25.95 -20.20
CA ILE A 308 0.58 -25.16 -21.40
C ILE A 308 1.33 -23.85 -21.21
N SER A 309 2.44 -23.67 -21.91
CA SER A 309 3.37 -22.56 -21.64
C SER A 309 2.56 -21.28 -21.68
N SER A 310 2.74 -20.40 -20.69
CA SER A 310 2.20 -19.05 -20.79
C SER A 310 2.57 -18.49 -22.15
N PRO A 311 1.61 -17.85 -22.86
CA PRO A 311 1.87 -17.35 -24.20
C PRO A 311 3.10 -16.45 -24.16
N SER A 312 4.00 -16.65 -25.11
CA SER A 312 5.15 -15.78 -25.29
C SER A 312 4.70 -14.35 -25.55
N ARG A 313 5.58 -13.38 -25.29
CA ARG A 313 5.35 -11.97 -25.64
C ARG A 313 4.84 -11.76 -27.06
N ALA A 314 5.42 -12.50 -28.02
CA ALA A 314 5.06 -12.39 -29.43
C ALA A 314 3.63 -12.91 -29.68
N GLU A 315 3.22 -13.99 -28.99
CA GLU A 315 1.86 -14.50 -29.06
C GLU A 315 0.85 -13.53 -28.43
N LEU A 316 1.18 -12.98 -27.24
CA LEU A 316 0.36 -11.96 -26.57
C LEU A 316 0.19 -10.71 -27.43
N MET A 317 1.27 -10.23 -28.04
CA MET A 317 1.24 -9.04 -28.90
C MET A 317 0.42 -9.28 -30.17
N LYS A 318 0.59 -10.46 -30.79
CA LYS A 318 -0.19 -10.86 -31.96
C LYS A 318 -1.69 -10.91 -31.63
N GLU A 319 -2.06 -11.53 -30.52
CA GLU A 319 -3.45 -11.57 -30.05
C GLU A 319 -3.97 -10.16 -29.74
N ALA A 320 -3.17 -9.33 -29.08
CA ALA A 320 -3.57 -7.98 -28.72
C ALA A 320 -3.90 -7.10 -29.95
N HIS A 321 -3.15 -7.23 -31.05
CA HIS A 321 -3.43 -6.52 -32.31
C HIS A 321 -4.80 -6.85 -32.93
N GLU A 322 -5.35 -8.04 -32.67
CA GLU A 322 -6.70 -8.42 -33.12
C GLU A 322 -7.81 -7.68 -32.35
N HIS A 323 -7.48 -7.11 -31.18
CA HIS A 323 -8.47 -6.61 -30.23
C HIS A 323 -8.31 -5.13 -29.89
N MET A 324 -7.12 -4.56 -30.02
CA MET A 324 -6.80 -3.20 -29.63
C MET A 324 -6.00 -2.46 -30.71
N PRO A 325 -6.21 -1.15 -30.90
CA PRO A 325 -5.32 -0.32 -31.72
C PRO A 325 -3.86 -0.47 -31.25
N GLN A 326 -2.97 -0.81 -32.18
CA GLN A 326 -1.55 -1.12 -31.90
C GLN A 326 -1.34 -2.19 -30.82
N GLY A 327 -2.35 -3.02 -30.52
CA GLY A 327 -2.28 -4.05 -29.49
C GLY A 327 -2.12 -3.53 -28.06
N VAL A 328 -2.47 -2.27 -27.77
CA VAL A 328 -2.33 -1.68 -26.42
C VAL A 328 -3.57 -0.89 -26.01
N GLY A 329 -3.80 -0.80 -24.70
CA GLY A 329 -4.90 -0.01 -24.14
C GLY A 329 -4.67 1.51 -24.15
N GLU A 330 -3.44 1.97 -24.37
CA GLU A 330 -3.07 3.39 -24.53
C GLU A 330 -1.71 3.51 -25.25
N ASN A 331 -1.53 4.56 -26.07
CA ASN A 331 -0.42 4.66 -27.02
C ASN A 331 0.98 4.62 -26.38
N TYR A 332 1.15 5.14 -25.15
CA TYR A 332 2.46 5.20 -24.50
C TYR A 332 2.92 3.83 -23.96
N ARG A 333 2.06 2.80 -23.99
CA ARG A 333 2.46 1.41 -23.71
C ARG A 333 3.07 0.72 -24.92
N TYR A 334 2.88 1.25 -26.13
CA TYR A 334 3.40 0.63 -27.35
C TYR A 334 4.85 1.05 -27.58
N TRP A 335 5.77 0.10 -27.44
CA TRP A 335 7.21 0.29 -27.68
C TRP A 335 7.68 -0.40 -28.97
N GLY A 336 6.73 -0.74 -29.85
CA GLY A 336 6.97 -1.65 -30.98
C GLY A 336 6.65 -3.10 -30.63
N ASP A 337 6.36 -3.90 -31.64
CA ASP A 337 5.93 -5.31 -31.45
C ASP A 337 6.99 -6.14 -30.70
N GLU A 338 8.27 -5.81 -30.86
CA GLU A 338 9.39 -6.50 -30.23
C GLU A 338 9.76 -5.98 -28.84
N ASN A 339 9.27 -4.83 -28.38
CA ASN A 339 9.69 -4.26 -27.10
C ASN A 339 8.52 -3.96 -26.15
N THR A 340 7.28 -4.02 -26.61
CA THR A 340 6.09 -3.84 -25.77
C THR A 340 6.07 -4.90 -24.66
N VAL A 341 5.95 -4.47 -23.41
CA VAL A 341 6.08 -5.31 -22.22
C VAL A 341 4.70 -5.72 -21.69
N PHE A 342 4.50 -7.01 -21.40
CA PHE A 342 3.28 -7.52 -20.78
C PHE A 342 3.54 -7.84 -19.30
N VAL A 343 3.11 -6.95 -18.41
CA VAL A 343 3.33 -7.13 -16.97
C VAL A 343 2.44 -8.25 -16.43
N LYS A 344 3.05 -9.22 -15.75
CA LYS A 344 2.39 -10.35 -15.09
C LYS A 344 2.05 -10.05 -13.62
N LYS A 345 2.95 -9.39 -12.90
CA LYS A 345 2.76 -8.99 -11.50
C LYS A 345 3.63 -7.78 -11.14
N SER A 346 3.28 -7.09 -10.06
CA SER A 346 4.02 -5.95 -9.51
C SER A 346 3.89 -5.90 -7.98
N LYS A 347 4.98 -5.62 -7.25
CA LYS A 347 4.99 -5.47 -5.79
C LYS A 347 6.14 -4.55 -5.36
N GLY A 348 5.89 -3.65 -4.41
CA GLY A 348 6.90 -2.70 -3.94
C GLY A 348 7.39 -1.79 -5.06
N PHE A 349 8.66 -1.91 -5.44
CA PHE A 349 9.27 -1.15 -6.54
C PHE A 349 9.61 -2.02 -7.76
N THR A 350 9.08 -3.25 -7.81
CA THR A 350 9.40 -4.19 -8.89
C THR A 350 8.18 -4.55 -9.72
N ILE A 351 8.43 -4.81 -11.00
CA ILE A 351 7.49 -5.43 -11.92
C ILE A 351 8.12 -6.72 -12.46
N THR A 352 7.28 -7.70 -12.79
CA THR A 352 7.67 -8.94 -13.43
C THR A 352 6.90 -9.08 -14.73
N ASP A 353 7.60 -9.31 -15.84
CA ASP A 353 7.00 -9.50 -17.16
C ASP A 353 6.44 -10.93 -17.35
N GLU A 354 5.84 -11.18 -18.50
CA GLU A 354 5.29 -12.48 -18.90
C GLU A 354 6.34 -13.60 -18.98
N ASN A 355 7.61 -13.25 -19.22
CA ASN A 355 8.75 -14.16 -19.26
C ASN A 355 9.37 -14.40 -17.88
N ASN A 356 8.76 -13.87 -16.81
CA ASN A 356 9.25 -13.89 -15.44
C ASN A 356 10.56 -13.13 -15.21
N LYS A 357 10.93 -12.18 -16.09
CA LYS A 357 12.03 -11.26 -15.83
C LYS A 357 11.54 -10.18 -14.86
N GLU A 358 12.29 -9.98 -13.79
CA GLU A 358 12.03 -8.93 -12.81
C GLU A 358 12.80 -7.66 -13.14
N PHE A 359 12.16 -6.52 -12.92
CA PHE A 359 12.72 -5.19 -13.14
C PHE A 359 12.54 -4.31 -11.90
N ILE A 360 13.55 -3.53 -11.55
CA ILE A 360 13.40 -2.34 -10.69
C ILE A 360 12.71 -1.28 -11.53
N ASP A 361 11.57 -0.74 -11.08
CA ASP A 361 10.74 0.14 -11.90
C ASP A 361 10.77 1.60 -11.44
N PHE A 362 11.36 2.47 -12.25
CA PHE A 362 11.34 3.92 -12.11
C PHE A 362 10.28 4.60 -12.99
N ARG A 363 9.53 3.84 -13.82
CA ARG A 363 8.38 4.37 -14.57
C ARG A 363 7.18 4.56 -13.65
N LEU A 364 6.92 3.61 -12.74
CA LEU A 364 5.90 3.71 -11.69
C LEU A 364 4.51 4.15 -12.20
N GLY A 365 4.11 3.64 -13.36
CA GLY A 365 2.86 4.02 -14.04
C GLY A 365 2.78 5.50 -14.47
N TYR A 366 3.92 6.16 -14.68
CA TYR A 366 4.07 7.61 -14.91
C TYR A 366 3.78 8.48 -13.68
N GLY A 367 4.10 7.97 -12.48
CA GLY A 367 4.03 8.71 -11.21
C GLY A 367 2.92 8.39 -10.19
N PRO A 368 1.83 7.62 -10.44
CA PRO A 368 0.83 7.33 -9.43
C PRO A 368 1.35 6.53 -8.23
N ILE A 369 2.37 5.69 -8.42
CA ILE A 369 2.86 4.79 -7.37
C ILE A 369 3.84 5.56 -6.49
N ILE A 370 3.39 6.10 -5.35
CA ILE A 370 4.21 6.89 -4.42
C ILE A 370 4.70 6.08 -3.21
N LEU A 371 3.94 5.06 -2.80
CA LEU A 371 4.30 4.16 -1.70
C LEU A 371 4.94 2.86 -2.21
N GLY A 372 4.51 2.40 -3.38
CA GLY A 372 4.90 1.12 -3.97
C GLY A 372 3.69 0.38 -4.52
N TYR A 373 3.93 -0.55 -5.45
CA TYR A 373 2.93 -1.45 -5.99
C TYR A 373 2.40 -2.39 -4.91
N ALA A 374 1.08 -2.60 -4.89
CA ALA A 374 0.41 -3.47 -3.93
C ALA A 374 0.83 -3.17 -2.47
N ASP A 375 0.75 -1.88 -2.10
CA ASP A 375 1.01 -1.43 -0.73
C ASP A 375 -0.13 -1.92 0.16
N GLU A 376 0.18 -2.84 1.08
CA GLU A 376 -0.82 -3.52 1.92
C GLU A 376 -1.69 -2.56 2.73
N ARG A 377 -1.15 -1.41 3.14
CA ARG A 377 -1.90 -0.41 3.91
C ARG A 377 -3.03 0.19 3.08
N VAL A 378 -2.75 0.47 1.80
CA VAL A 378 -3.73 1.05 0.85
C VAL A 378 -4.67 -0.03 0.33
N ASP A 379 -4.14 -1.18 -0.10
CA ASP A 379 -4.92 -2.27 -0.67
C ASP A 379 -5.93 -2.80 0.36
N GLN A 380 -5.56 -2.94 1.63
CA GLN A 380 -6.49 -3.38 2.68
C GLN A 380 -7.64 -2.38 2.88
N ALA A 381 -7.38 -1.08 2.79
CA ALA A 381 -8.43 -0.07 2.87
C ALA A 381 -9.41 -0.19 1.70
N VAL A 382 -8.91 -0.51 0.50
CA VAL A 382 -9.75 -0.73 -0.68
C VAL A 382 -10.52 -2.05 -0.59
N ILE A 383 -9.88 -3.13 -0.16
CA ILE A 383 -10.53 -4.44 0.05
C ILE A 383 -11.65 -4.31 1.07
N ASN A 384 -11.41 -3.64 2.19
CA ASN A 384 -12.44 -3.38 3.20
C ASN A 384 -13.61 -2.58 2.61
N GLN A 385 -13.32 -1.57 1.78
CA GLN A 385 -14.35 -0.80 1.10
C GLN A 385 -15.20 -1.68 0.16
N ILE A 386 -14.57 -2.57 -0.62
CA ILE A 386 -15.27 -3.51 -1.51
C ILE A 386 -16.18 -4.44 -0.69
N SER A 387 -15.63 -5.07 0.35
CA SER A 387 -16.33 -6.11 1.12
C SER A 387 -17.46 -5.56 2.00
N SER A 388 -17.38 -4.32 2.47
CA SER A 388 -18.34 -3.76 3.43
C SER A 388 -19.22 -2.63 2.87
N GLY A 389 -18.73 -1.85 1.90
CA GLY A 389 -19.42 -0.65 1.40
C GLY A 389 -19.68 -0.64 -0.11
N GLY A 390 -19.22 -1.66 -0.84
CA GLY A 390 -19.29 -1.73 -2.30
C GLY A 390 -18.36 -0.72 -3.00
N THR A 391 -18.48 -0.64 -4.32
CA THR A 391 -17.54 0.12 -5.16
C THR A 391 -18.09 1.44 -5.70
N LEU A 392 -19.41 1.51 -5.96
CA LEU A 392 -20.10 2.66 -6.52
C LEU A 392 -21.59 2.62 -6.17
N THR A 393 -22.16 3.76 -5.81
CA THR A 393 -23.59 3.86 -5.44
C THR A 393 -24.38 4.88 -6.26
N GLY A 394 -23.71 5.85 -6.91
CA GLY A 394 -24.36 7.01 -7.52
C GLY A 394 -24.88 8.05 -6.51
N PHE A 395 -24.66 7.83 -5.21
CA PHE A 395 -25.04 8.73 -4.13
C PHE A 395 -23.80 9.16 -3.33
N SER A 396 -23.85 10.35 -2.73
CA SER A 396 -22.76 10.86 -1.90
C SER A 396 -22.54 10.03 -0.64
N THR A 397 -21.29 9.98 -0.19
CA THR A 397 -20.91 9.31 1.06
C THR A 397 -20.13 10.24 1.98
N ALA A 398 -20.00 9.85 3.25
CA ALA A 398 -19.15 10.59 4.19
C ALA A 398 -17.66 10.59 3.77
N LEU A 399 -17.24 9.60 3.00
CA LEU A 399 -15.86 9.46 2.52
C LEU A 399 -15.48 10.62 1.58
N ASP A 400 -16.41 11.09 0.75
CA ASP A 400 -16.22 12.24 -0.15
C ASP A 400 -15.72 13.46 0.64
N THR A 401 -16.41 13.77 1.74
CA THR A 401 -16.09 14.91 2.61
C THR A 401 -14.79 14.66 3.39
N LYS A 402 -14.54 13.41 3.81
CA LYS A 402 -13.33 13.04 4.55
C LYS A 402 -12.07 13.28 3.72
N VAL A 403 -12.06 12.81 2.47
CA VAL A 403 -10.92 13.00 1.54
C VAL A 403 -10.72 14.48 1.21
N VAL A 404 -11.80 15.23 0.93
CA VAL A 404 -11.69 16.68 0.69
C VAL A 404 -11.08 17.40 1.89
N LYS A 405 -11.45 17.04 3.12
CA LYS A 405 -10.86 17.66 4.33
C LYS A 405 -9.35 17.38 4.43
N GLN A 406 -8.91 16.15 4.19
CA GLN A 406 -7.48 15.81 4.20
C GLN A 406 -6.70 16.61 3.15
N ILE A 407 -7.24 16.74 1.93
CA ILE A 407 -6.60 17.56 0.89
C ILE A 407 -6.49 19.02 1.34
N LYS A 408 -7.54 19.58 1.95
CA LYS A 408 -7.52 20.97 2.44
C LYS A 408 -6.54 21.19 3.60
N GLU A 409 -6.36 20.20 4.45
CA GLU A 409 -5.36 20.25 5.54
C GLU A 409 -3.93 20.31 4.98
N LEU A 410 -3.66 19.58 3.90
CA LEU A 410 -2.36 19.59 3.21
C LEU A 410 -2.19 20.82 2.30
N CYS A 411 -3.27 21.30 1.69
CA CYS A 411 -3.29 22.37 0.70
C CYS A 411 -4.27 23.48 1.13
N PRO A 412 -3.91 24.35 2.08
CA PRO A 412 -4.85 25.29 2.72
C PRO A 412 -5.36 26.42 1.80
N ASN A 413 -4.82 26.58 0.59
CA ASN A 413 -5.37 27.48 -0.42
C ASN A 413 -6.66 26.95 -1.07
N ILE A 414 -7.00 25.69 -0.84
CA ILE A 414 -8.19 25.06 -1.39
C ILE A 414 -9.35 25.23 -0.40
N GLU A 415 -10.40 25.90 -0.84
CA GLU A 415 -11.60 26.10 -0.02
C GLU A 415 -12.71 25.13 -0.38
N LYS A 416 -12.87 24.84 -1.69
CA LYS A 416 -13.82 23.88 -2.24
C LYS A 416 -13.19 23.02 -3.34
N MET A 417 -13.71 21.81 -3.52
CA MET A 417 -13.22 20.83 -4.51
C MET A 417 -14.37 20.03 -5.13
N ARG A 418 -14.07 19.41 -6.27
CA ARG A 418 -14.88 18.38 -6.93
C ARG A 418 -13.97 17.22 -7.36
N PHE A 419 -14.48 16.00 -7.26
CA PHE A 419 -13.76 14.81 -7.76
C PHE A 419 -13.90 14.62 -9.27
N ALA A 420 -13.00 13.83 -9.82
CA ALA A 420 -12.91 13.34 -11.19
C ALA A 420 -12.26 11.94 -11.18
N ASN A 421 -12.20 11.24 -12.31
CA ASN A 421 -11.60 9.91 -12.43
C ASN A 421 -10.18 9.93 -13.00
N SER A 422 -9.81 11.00 -13.70
CA SER A 422 -8.51 11.15 -14.34
C SER A 422 -8.00 12.59 -14.24
N GLY A 423 -6.69 12.76 -14.44
CA GLY A 423 -6.09 14.10 -14.56
C GLY A 423 -6.72 14.91 -15.70
N THR A 424 -7.00 14.27 -16.84
CA THR A 424 -7.72 14.89 -17.98
C THR A 424 -9.07 15.48 -17.54
N GLU A 425 -9.90 14.69 -16.84
CA GLU A 425 -11.20 15.17 -16.36
C GLU A 425 -11.06 16.32 -15.35
N ALA A 426 -10.08 16.25 -14.46
CA ALA A 426 -9.80 17.31 -13.50
C ALA A 426 -9.41 18.63 -14.19
N VAL A 427 -8.56 18.56 -15.22
CA VAL A 427 -8.16 19.74 -16.01
C VAL A 427 -9.34 20.30 -16.80
N ILE A 428 -10.16 19.45 -17.45
CA ILE A 428 -11.40 19.87 -18.12
C ILE A 428 -12.28 20.66 -17.13
N GLY A 429 -12.48 20.10 -15.92
CA GLY A 429 -13.23 20.74 -14.85
C GLY A 429 -12.64 22.11 -14.46
N ALA A 430 -11.34 22.20 -14.26
CA ALA A 430 -10.66 23.44 -13.87
C ALA A 430 -10.74 24.53 -14.96
N ILE A 431 -10.46 24.20 -16.23
CA ILE A 431 -10.52 25.17 -17.33
C ILE A 431 -11.95 25.66 -17.55
N ARG A 432 -12.94 24.77 -17.56
CA ARG A 432 -14.35 25.18 -17.70
C ARG A 432 -14.81 26.04 -16.54
N THR A 433 -14.35 25.76 -15.33
CA THR A 433 -14.64 26.59 -14.14
C THR A 433 -14.02 27.98 -14.29
N ALA A 434 -12.76 28.08 -14.73
CA ALA A 434 -12.12 29.37 -14.98
C ALA A 434 -12.85 30.20 -16.04
N ARG A 435 -13.27 29.59 -17.16
CA ARG A 435 -14.09 30.25 -18.18
C ARG A 435 -15.44 30.72 -17.64
N GLY A 436 -16.15 29.86 -16.92
CA GLY A 436 -17.46 30.19 -16.33
C GLY A 436 -17.39 31.28 -15.27
N TYR A 437 -16.29 31.37 -14.53
CA TYR A 437 -16.06 32.42 -13.54
C TYR A 437 -15.68 33.76 -14.19
N THR A 438 -14.78 33.74 -15.17
CA THR A 438 -14.25 34.96 -15.80
C THR A 438 -15.11 35.48 -16.95
N ASN A 439 -15.98 34.66 -17.52
CA ASN A 439 -16.70 34.90 -18.78
C ASN A 439 -15.76 35.24 -19.95
N ARG A 440 -14.60 34.57 -20.00
CA ARG A 440 -13.58 34.71 -21.02
C ARG A 440 -13.32 33.36 -21.68
N ASP A 441 -12.85 33.35 -22.92
CA ASP A 441 -12.72 32.11 -23.70
C ASP A 441 -11.27 31.60 -23.81
N ARG A 442 -10.30 32.52 -23.88
CA ARG A 442 -8.91 32.21 -24.24
C ARG A 442 -8.15 31.65 -23.05
N ILE A 443 -7.30 30.67 -23.31
CA ILE A 443 -6.38 30.09 -22.32
C ILE A 443 -4.93 30.25 -22.80
N ALA A 444 -3.98 30.24 -21.87
CA ALA A 444 -2.58 30.02 -22.20
C ALA A 444 -2.04 28.75 -21.53
N ILE A 445 -1.23 28.00 -22.27
CA ILE A 445 -0.53 26.79 -21.82
C ILE A 445 0.98 27.01 -21.94
N VAL A 446 1.76 26.30 -21.12
CA VAL A 446 3.22 26.36 -21.18
C VAL A 446 3.77 25.32 -22.17
N GLU A 447 4.68 25.74 -23.05
CA GLU A 447 5.39 24.86 -23.99
C GLU A 447 6.04 23.67 -23.26
N GLY A 448 5.84 22.46 -23.79
CA GLY A 448 6.36 21.21 -23.20
C GLY A 448 5.51 20.60 -22.08
N GLY A 449 4.47 21.31 -21.60
CA GLY A 449 3.50 20.76 -20.66
C GLY A 449 2.49 19.80 -21.31
N PHE A 450 1.91 18.92 -20.50
CA PHE A 450 0.81 18.04 -20.92
C PHE A 450 -0.30 18.01 -19.88
N HIS A 451 -1.52 18.38 -20.29
CA HIS A 451 -2.66 18.59 -19.40
C HIS A 451 -3.84 17.65 -19.70
N GLY A 452 -3.58 16.51 -20.35
CA GLY A 452 -4.59 15.54 -20.75
C GLY A 452 -4.97 15.61 -22.23
N LEU A 453 -5.98 14.82 -22.61
CA LEU A 453 -6.35 14.56 -24.01
C LEU A 453 -7.72 15.17 -24.34
N PHE A 454 -7.77 16.48 -24.53
CA PHE A 454 -8.95 17.20 -25.06
C PHE A 454 -8.51 18.47 -25.80
N ASP A 455 -9.34 18.94 -26.73
CA ASP A 455 -8.92 19.78 -27.85
C ASP A 455 -8.10 21.03 -27.47
N GLU A 456 -8.45 21.74 -26.40
CA GLU A 456 -7.79 23.01 -26.05
C GLU A 456 -6.37 22.86 -25.50
N VAL A 457 -6.02 21.71 -24.93
CA VAL A 457 -4.67 21.46 -24.39
C VAL A 457 -3.82 20.57 -25.30
N MET A 458 -4.37 20.17 -26.46
CA MET A 458 -3.72 19.30 -27.44
C MET A 458 -3.05 20.11 -28.56
N TRP A 459 -2.38 21.21 -28.20
CA TRP A 459 -1.56 22.02 -29.10
C TRP A 459 -0.12 22.06 -28.58
N LYS A 460 0.86 21.81 -29.45
CA LYS A 460 2.27 21.80 -29.05
C LYS A 460 3.15 22.64 -29.96
N ALA A 461 4.24 23.15 -29.40
CA ALA A 461 5.35 23.66 -30.19
C ALA A 461 6.08 22.47 -30.84
N SER A 462 6.20 22.49 -32.17
CA SER A 462 6.96 21.49 -32.92
C SER A 462 8.45 21.80 -32.82
N VAL A 463 9.10 21.25 -31.80
CA VAL A 463 10.54 21.44 -31.56
C VAL A 463 11.39 20.36 -32.22
N GLU A 464 10.79 19.26 -32.66
CA GLU A 464 11.48 18.14 -33.28
C GLU A 464 12.20 18.57 -34.58
N ASP A 465 11.51 19.32 -35.45
CA ASP A 465 12.01 19.85 -36.72
C ASP A 465 12.45 21.33 -36.64
N TRP A 466 12.52 21.90 -35.44
CA TRP A 466 12.92 23.29 -35.24
C TRP A 466 14.44 23.43 -35.27
N ASP A 467 14.95 24.44 -36.00
CA ASP A 467 16.36 24.81 -35.98
C ASP A 467 16.65 25.73 -34.78
N PRO A 468 17.32 25.24 -33.72
CA PRO A 468 17.63 26.03 -32.53
C PRO A 468 18.61 27.18 -32.81
N LYS A 469 19.27 27.21 -33.97
CA LYS A 469 20.18 28.30 -34.40
C LYS A 469 19.45 29.34 -35.25
N GLY A 470 18.23 29.07 -35.69
CA GLY A 470 17.42 29.97 -36.50
C GLY A 470 16.74 31.06 -35.67
N SER A 471 16.26 32.11 -36.33
CA SER A 471 15.54 33.22 -35.69
C SER A 471 14.02 32.99 -35.56
N ASN A 472 13.49 31.94 -36.18
CA ASN A 472 12.05 31.68 -36.21
C ASN A 472 11.64 30.81 -35.01
N PRO A 473 10.54 31.14 -34.30
CA PRO A 473 10.01 30.27 -33.27
C PRO A 473 9.47 28.96 -33.87
N PRO A 474 9.40 27.87 -33.09
CA PRO A 474 8.79 26.62 -33.52
C PRO A 474 7.32 26.84 -33.91
N LYS A 475 6.87 26.11 -34.93
CA LYS A 475 5.45 26.14 -35.33
C LYS A 475 4.59 25.52 -34.24
N VAL A 476 3.42 26.10 -33.98
CA VAL A 476 2.40 25.47 -33.13
C VAL A 476 1.54 24.56 -34.00
N ILE A 477 1.48 23.29 -33.65
CA ILE A 477 0.77 22.25 -34.40
C ILE A 477 -0.17 21.46 -33.46
N PRO A 478 -1.22 20.81 -33.99
CA PRO A 478 -2.05 19.92 -33.16
C PRO A 478 -1.20 18.72 -32.69
N PHE A 479 -1.44 18.28 -31.46
CA PHE A 479 -0.80 17.09 -30.90
C PHE A 479 -1.54 15.82 -31.34
N GLY A 480 -1.41 15.48 -32.61
CA GLY A 480 -2.11 14.35 -33.23
C GLY A 480 -3.28 14.78 -34.12
N GLY A 481 -4.01 13.80 -34.67
CA GLY A 481 -5.19 14.05 -35.52
C GLY A 481 -6.47 14.24 -34.71
N GLY A 482 -7.54 14.73 -35.37
CA GLY A 482 -8.88 14.85 -34.78
C GLY A 482 -9.16 16.14 -34.00
N ILE A 483 -8.18 17.05 -33.90
CA ILE A 483 -8.31 18.33 -33.20
C ILE A 483 -8.79 19.40 -34.18
N PRO A 484 -9.95 20.04 -33.97
CA PRO A 484 -10.45 21.06 -34.89
C PRO A 484 -9.59 22.33 -34.88
N ASP A 485 -9.19 22.83 -36.05
CA ASP A 485 -8.40 24.07 -36.16
C ASP A 485 -9.02 25.28 -35.45
N SER A 486 -10.36 25.31 -35.32
CA SER A 486 -11.06 26.37 -34.59
C SER A 486 -10.62 26.52 -33.13
N THR A 487 -10.20 25.43 -32.47
CA THR A 487 -9.75 25.48 -31.07
C THR A 487 -8.40 26.16 -30.92
N ARG A 488 -7.55 26.16 -31.97
CA ARG A 488 -6.28 26.90 -32.00
C ARG A 488 -6.46 28.37 -31.67
N ASN A 489 -7.56 28.96 -32.14
CA ASN A 489 -7.83 30.39 -31.96
C ASN A 489 -8.03 30.77 -30.49
N LEU A 490 -8.29 29.80 -29.60
CA LEU A 490 -8.55 30.01 -28.18
C LEU A 490 -7.33 29.73 -27.28
N VAL A 491 -6.19 29.37 -27.86
CA VAL A 491 -5.02 28.89 -27.11
C VAL A 491 -3.79 29.70 -27.45
N ASP A 492 -3.09 30.19 -26.43
CA ASP A 492 -1.76 30.78 -26.55
C ASP A 492 -0.73 29.83 -25.91
N LEU A 493 0.47 29.75 -26.50
CA LEU A 493 1.59 29.01 -25.94
C LEU A 493 2.63 30.01 -25.43
N ILE A 494 3.09 29.82 -24.19
CA ILE A 494 4.17 30.60 -23.58
C ILE A 494 5.33 29.69 -23.19
N GLN A 495 6.54 30.24 -23.16
CA GLN A 495 7.71 29.51 -22.71
C GLN A 495 7.83 29.57 -21.18
N LEU A 496 8.22 28.44 -20.57
CA LEU A 496 8.55 28.43 -19.14
C LEU A 496 9.75 29.34 -18.87
N ASN A 497 9.72 30.09 -17.77
CA ASN A 497 10.81 30.98 -17.35
C ASN A 497 11.11 32.16 -18.30
N ASP A 498 10.32 32.38 -19.35
CA ASP A 498 10.39 33.55 -20.21
C ASP A 498 9.55 34.70 -19.62
N HIS A 499 10.23 35.62 -18.94
CA HIS A 499 9.60 36.80 -18.34
C HIS A 499 9.08 37.81 -19.38
N GLU A 500 9.77 37.95 -20.51
CA GLU A 500 9.37 38.92 -21.54
C GLU A 500 8.16 38.43 -22.31
N GLY A 501 8.18 37.17 -22.76
CA GLY A 501 7.04 36.53 -23.41
C GLY A 501 5.80 36.54 -22.54
N LEU A 502 5.95 36.32 -21.24
CA LEU A 502 4.86 36.40 -20.26
C LEU A 502 4.24 37.82 -20.20
N ARG A 503 5.06 38.87 -20.09
CA ARG A 503 4.57 40.26 -20.07
C ARG A 503 3.90 40.65 -21.40
N GLU A 504 4.45 40.22 -22.53
CA GLU A 504 3.88 40.49 -23.84
C GLU A 504 2.55 39.76 -24.08
N LEU A 505 2.36 38.56 -23.53
CA LEU A 505 1.06 37.88 -23.54
C LEU A 505 -0.01 38.75 -22.85
N PHE A 506 0.25 39.17 -21.60
CA PHE A 506 -0.72 39.97 -20.85
C PHE A 506 -1.00 41.32 -21.51
N LYS A 507 0.03 41.99 -22.04
CA LYS A 507 -0.14 43.24 -22.79
C LYS A 507 -1.08 43.09 -24.01
N LYS A 508 -1.07 41.93 -24.67
CA LYS A 508 -1.86 41.69 -25.89
C LYS A 508 -3.23 41.08 -25.61
N ARG A 509 -3.39 40.32 -24.54
CA ARG A 509 -4.53 39.40 -24.34
C ARG A 509 -5.16 39.42 -22.95
N SER A 510 -4.75 40.31 -22.03
CA SER A 510 -5.21 40.28 -20.64
C SER A 510 -6.73 40.24 -20.46
N ASP A 511 -7.47 40.95 -21.32
CA ASP A 511 -8.93 41.05 -21.31
C ASP A 511 -9.65 39.78 -21.82
N GLN A 512 -8.94 38.95 -22.60
CA GLN A 512 -9.46 37.73 -23.22
C GLN A 512 -9.10 36.46 -22.44
N LEU A 513 -8.09 36.50 -21.57
CA LEU A 513 -7.55 35.34 -20.88
C LEU A 513 -8.42 34.94 -19.68
N ALA A 514 -9.07 33.78 -19.80
CA ALA A 514 -9.76 33.10 -18.72
C ALA A 514 -8.77 32.51 -17.70
N CYS A 515 -7.77 31.79 -18.21
CA CYS A 515 -6.74 31.20 -17.37
C CYS A 515 -5.39 31.06 -18.06
N ILE A 516 -4.36 30.90 -17.23
CA ILE A 516 -3.08 30.29 -17.59
C ILE A 516 -2.98 29.00 -16.80
N ILE A 517 -2.71 27.90 -17.49
CA ILE A 517 -2.48 26.59 -16.88
C ILE A 517 -1.02 26.16 -17.11
N LEU A 518 -0.42 25.59 -16.08
CA LEU A 518 0.94 25.04 -16.14
C LEU A 518 1.13 23.86 -15.20
N GLU A 519 2.04 22.96 -15.57
CA GLU A 519 2.73 22.09 -14.61
C GLU A 519 3.81 22.95 -13.92
N PRO A 520 3.80 23.11 -12.59
CA PRO A 520 4.82 23.93 -11.91
C PRO A 520 6.25 23.37 -12.07
N ILE A 521 6.34 22.05 -12.18
CA ILE A 521 7.52 21.29 -12.56
C ILE A 521 7.07 20.41 -13.72
N ILE A 522 7.58 20.67 -14.93
CA ILE A 522 7.09 20.05 -16.15
C ILE A 522 7.50 18.58 -16.17
N GLY A 523 6.55 17.69 -15.92
CA GLY A 523 6.79 16.27 -15.94
C GLY A 523 7.14 15.75 -17.32
N ASN A 524 6.45 16.23 -18.35
CA ASN A 524 6.56 15.75 -19.73
C ASN A 524 7.72 16.44 -20.50
N CYS A 525 8.66 17.01 -19.74
CA CYS A 525 9.89 17.60 -20.24
C CYS A 525 11.00 17.50 -19.19
N GLY A 526 11.24 16.27 -18.70
CA GLY A 526 12.40 15.91 -17.87
C GLY A 526 12.46 16.65 -16.55
N SER A 527 11.31 16.90 -15.90
CA SER A 527 11.19 17.66 -14.65
C SER A 527 11.83 19.06 -14.68
N ILE A 528 11.77 19.75 -15.83
CA ILE A 528 12.19 21.15 -15.89
C ILE A 528 11.29 21.99 -14.98
N SER A 529 11.92 22.70 -14.05
CA SER A 529 11.23 23.43 -12.99
C SER A 529 11.02 24.89 -13.34
N SER A 530 9.87 25.44 -12.94
CA SER A 530 9.70 26.88 -12.91
C SER A 530 10.67 27.51 -11.90
N THR A 531 11.20 28.68 -12.24
CA THR A 531 11.88 29.56 -11.30
C THR A 531 10.86 30.23 -10.38
N LYS A 532 11.27 30.51 -9.15
CA LYS A 532 10.39 31.14 -8.16
C LYS A 532 10.03 32.56 -8.59
N GLU A 533 10.96 33.26 -9.22
CA GLU A 533 10.82 34.62 -9.74
C GLU A 533 9.74 34.66 -10.83
N TRP A 534 9.80 33.74 -11.79
CA TRP A 534 8.84 33.68 -12.89
C TRP A 534 7.44 33.29 -12.41
N LEU A 535 7.32 32.30 -11.49
CA LEU A 535 6.02 31.94 -10.89
C LEU A 535 5.39 33.10 -10.10
N ASN A 536 6.19 33.88 -9.37
CA ASN A 536 5.69 35.05 -8.66
C ASN A 536 5.20 36.13 -9.63
N GLU A 537 5.92 36.38 -10.72
CA GLU A 537 5.46 37.32 -11.75
C GLU A 537 4.17 36.83 -12.43
N LEU A 538 4.10 35.55 -12.80
CA LEU A 538 2.90 34.93 -13.36
C LEU A 538 1.70 35.08 -12.41
N ARG A 539 1.87 34.73 -11.13
CA ARG A 539 0.82 34.88 -10.12
C ARG A 539 0.38 36.33 -10.00
N LYS A 540 1.33 37.27 -9.94
CA LYS A 540 1.04 38.71 -9.86
C LYS A 540 0.21 39.17 -11.06
N LEU A 541 0.67 38.88 -12.28
CA LEU A 541 -0.01 39.29 -13.52
C LEU A 541 -1.41 38.67 -13.64
N CYS A 542 -1.58 37.40 -13.28
CA CYS A 542 -2.89 36.76 -13.22
C CYS A 542 -3.84 37.54 -12.29
N THR A 543 -3.38 37.87 -11.08
CA THR A 543 -4.18 38.65 -10.11
C THR A 543 -4.53 40.04 -10.62
N GLU A 544 -3.56 40.78 -11.18
CA GLU A 544 -3.77 42.16 -11.67
C GLU A 544 -4.75 42.24 -12.85
N ASN A 545 -4.86 41.18 -13.65
CA ASN A 545 -5.69 41.15 -14.86
C ASN A 545 -6.98 40.31 -14.72
N GLY A 546 -7.23 39.73 -13.55
CA GLY A 546 -8.38 38.85 -13.32
C GLY A 546 -8.32 37.53 -14.12
N THR A 547 -7.13 37.11 -14.54
CA THR A 547 -6.90 35.82 -15.20
C THR A 547 -6.66 34.76 -14.13
N MET A 548 -7.29 33.59 -14.24
CA MET A 548 -7.11 32.51 -13.28
C MET A 548 -5.77 31.80 -13.49
N LEU A 549 -5.01 31.62 -12.42
CA LEU A 549 -3.86 30.70 -12.43
C LEU A 549 -4.35 29.30 -12.06
N ILE A 550 -4.12 28.34 -12.96
CA ILE A 550 -4.38 26.92 -12.72
C ILE A 550 -3.02 26.21 -12.58
N MET A 551 -2.72 25.71 -11.39
CA MET A 551 -1.56 24.82 -11.20
C MET A 551 -2.00 23.38 -11.47
N ASP A 552 -1.49 22.79 -12.54
CA ASP A 552 -1.68 21.38 -12.82
C ASP A 552 -0.72 20.54 -11.97
N GLU A 553 -1.24 20.07 -10.84
CA GLU A 553 -0.51 19.26 -9.87
C GLU A 553 -0.85 17.77 -9.98
N VAL A 554 -1.33 17.34 -11.15
CA VAL A 554 -1.60 15.92 -11.43
C VAL A 554 -0.36 15.05 -11.19
N LYS A 555 0.85 15.54 -11.48
CA LYS A 555 2.12 14.81 -11.27
C LYS A 555 2.86 15.24 -10.00
N THR A 556 2.83 16.53 -9.66
CA THR A 556 3.58 17.10 -8.52
C THR A 556 2.85 16.99 -7.17
N GLY A 557 1.52 17.00 -7.18
CA GLY A 557 0.68 17.00 -5.99
C GLY A 557 0.94 15.79 -5.12
N PHE A 558 1.14 16.03 -3.82
CA PHE A 558 1.45 15.00 -2.80
C PHE A 558 2.72 14.18 -3.08
N ARG A 559 3.56 14.59 -4.05
CA ARG A 559 4.82 13.90 -4.42
C ARG A 559 6.05 14.74 -4.10
N VAL A 560 6.03 16.02 -4.45
CA VAL A 560 7.20 16.91 -4.30
C VAL A 560 7.24 17.57 -2.92
N ALA A 561 6.08 17.74 -2.30
CA ALA A 561 5.88 18.12 -0.92
C ALA A 561 4.48 17.63 -0.47
N LYS A 562 4.18 17.73 0.83
CA LYS A 562 2.87 17.33 1.38
C LYS A 562 1.73 18.11 0.72
N GLY A 563 1.87 19.41 0.58
CA GLY A 563 0.97 20.33 -0.13
C GLY A 563 1.34 20.54 -1.60
N GLY A 564 2.15 19.65 -2.19
CA GLY A 564 2.57 19.74 -3.59
C GLY A 564 3.52 20.91 -3.91
N ALA A 565 3.61 21.25 -5.19
CA ALA A 565 4.42 22.36 -5.68
C ALA A 565 3.93 23.72 -5.15
N GLY A 566 2.64 23.86 -4.86
CA GLY A 566 2.09 25.05 -4.18
C GLY A 566 2.80 25.35 -2.85
N GLU A 567 3.04 24.33 -2.02
CA GLU A 567 3.85 24.44 -0.80
C GLU A 567 5.31 24.76 -1.13
N LEU A 568 5.92 23.99 -2.05
CA LEU A 568 7.34 24.11 -2.40
C LEU A 568 7.72 25.52 -2.88
N TYR A 569 6.90 26.12 -3.74
CA TYR A 569 7.13 27.44 -4.29
C TYR A 569 6.52 28.57 -3.45
N ASN A 570 5.66 28.24 -2.48
CA ASN A 570 4.81 29.18 -1.76
C ASN A 570 3.93 30.02 -2.71
N ILE A 571 3.26 29.35 -3.66
CA ILE A 571 2.37 29.96 -4.64
C ILE A 571 0.93 29.47 -4.41
N LYS A 572 -0.02 30.40 -4.38
CA LYS A 572 -1.45 30.10 -4.25
C LYS A 572 -2.13 30.26 -5.60
N ALA A 573 -2.42 29.16 -6.26
CA ALA A 573 -3.22 29.13 -7.48
C ALA A 573 -4.70 29.48 -7.18
N ASP A 574 -5.44 29.91 -8.20
CA ASP A 574 -6.89 30.10 -8.08
C ASP A 574 -7.61 28.74 -8.15
N LEU A 575 -7.08 27.83 -8.97
CA LEU A 575 -7.50 26.44 -9.10
C LEU A 575 -6.27 25.52 -9.16
N THR A 576 -6.42 24.30 -8.65
CA THR A 576 -5.40 23.25 -8.68
C THR A 576 -6.05 21.92 -9.05
N THR A 577 -5.35 21.09 -9.83
CA THR A 577 -5.78 19.73 -10.19
C THR A 577 -4.87 18.69 -9.53
N TYR A 578 -5.45 17.56 -9.12
CA TYR A 578 -4.75 16.45 -8.45
C TYR A 578 -5.18 15.11 -9.04
N ALA A 579 -4.27 14.15 -9.12
CA ALA A 579 -4.54 12.76 -9.46
C ALA A 579 -3.34 11.89 -9.00
N LYS A 580 -3.04 10.82 -9.74
CA LYS A 580 -1.82 10.00 -9.63
C LYS A 580 -1.47 9.63 -8.19
N ALA A 581 -0.45 10.28 -7.61
CA ALA A 581 0.11 9.96 -6.30
C ALA A 581 -0.95 9.97 -5.19
N MET A 582 -2.00 10.78 -5.35
CA MET A 582 -3.13 10.82 -4.43
C MET A 582 -3.78 9.45 -4.22
N GLY A 583 -3.87 8.61 -5.26
CA GLY A 583 -4.55 7.31 -5.19
C GLY A 583 -3.62 6.09 -5.09
N ASN A 584 -2.30 6.28 -5.08
CA ASN A 584 -1.30 5.20 -5.13
C ASN A 584 -1.63 4.06 -6.12
N GLY A 585 -2.05 4.41 -7.34
CA GLY A 585 -2.40 3.45 -8.40
C GLY A 585 -3.90 3.27 -8.66
N TYR A 586 -4.78 3.71 -7.76
CA TYR A 586 -6.23 3.67 -7.97
C TYR A 586 -6.75 4.92 -8.72
N PRO A 587 -7.74 4.77 -9.63
CA PRO A 587 -8.29 5.90 -10.39
C PRO A 587 -9.07 6.89 -9.50
N VAL A 588 -8.43 8.02 -9.21
CA VAL A 588 -9.03 9.13 -8.46
C VAL A 588 -8.31 10.43 -8.84
N ALA A 589 -9.10 11.47 -9.09
CA ALA A 589 -8.63 12.80 -9.39
C ALA A 589 -9.55 13.84 -8.76
N ALA A 590 -9.10 15.08 -8.70
CA ALA A 590 -9.90 16.18 -8.18
C ALA A 590 -9.41 17.52 -8.74
N PHE A 591 -10.29 18.51 -8.75
CA PHE A 591 -9.93 19.91 -8.97
C PHE A 591 -10.62 20.79 -7.94
N GLY A 592 -9.98 21.90 -7.58
CA GLY A 592 -10.54 22.82 -6.60
C GLY A 592 -9.67 24.03 -6.34
N GLY A 593 -10.13 24.92 -5.48
CA GLY A 593 -9.47 26.19 -5.21
C GLY A 593 -10.37 27.11 -4.42
N LYS A 594 -10.32 28.40 -4.78
CA LYS A 594 -11.10 29.46 -4.11
C LYS A 594 -12.59 29.18 -4.15
N LYS A 595 -13.29 29.49 -3.06
CA LYS A 595 -14.71 29.23 -2.89
C LYS A 595 -15.54 29.95 -3.96
N GLU A 596 -15.28 31.24 -4.17
CA GLU A 596 -16.02 32.07 -5.13
C GLU A 596 -15.83 31.60 -6.59
N VAL A 597 -14.69 30.98 -6.91
CA VAL A 597 -14.42 30.40 -8.22
C VAL A 597 -15.15 29.07 -8.36
N MET A 598 -15.08 28.19 -7.35
CA MET A 598 -15.72 26.88 -7.38
C MET A 598 -17.25 26.93 -7.28
N ASP A 599 -17.82 28.02 -6.76
CA ASP A 599 -19.28 28.20 -6.61
C ASP A 599 -20.02 28.40 -7.94
N VAL A 600 -19.31 28.61 -9.06
CA VAL A 600 -19.91 28.59 -10.39
C VAL A 600 -20.22 27.15 -10.87
N VAL A 601 -19.64 26.13 -10.24
CA VAL A 601 -19.89 24.72 -10.59
C VAL A 601 -21.24 24.29 -10.02
N GLY A 602 -22.22 24.07 -10.89
CA GLY A 602 -23.58 23.77 -10.49
C GLY A 602 -24.47 23.36 -11.67
N SER A 603 -25.67 22.88 -11.35
CA SER A 603 -26.72 22.51 -12.32
C SER A 603 -27.77 23.61 -12.51
N ASN A 604 -27.61 24.75 -11.85
CA ASN A 604 -28.44 25.94 -12.08
C ASN A 604 -28.21 26.51 -13.48
N GLN A 605 -29.16 27.30 -13.97
CA GLN A 605 -29.01 28.01 -15.24
C GLN A 605 -27.73 28.86 -15.23
N GLY A 606 -26.90 28.69 -16.28
CA GLY A 606 -25.59 29.36 -16.40
C GLY A 606 -24.47 28.74 -15.56
N GLY A 607 -24.73 27.68 -14.79
CA GLY A 607 -23.71 26.98 -14.00
C GLY A 607 -22.77 26.13 -14.87
N VAL A 608 -21.54 25.95 -14.38
CA VAL A 608 -20.55 25.04 -14.99
C VAL A 608 -20.88 23.61 -14.58
N VAL A 609 -21.38 22.83 -15.53
CA VAL A 609 -21.71 21.41 -15.30
C VAL A 609 -20.46 20.54 -15.32
N HIS A 610 -20.28 19.74 -14.27
CA HIS A 610 -19.25 18.72 -14.15
C HIS A 610 -19.80 17.50 -13.40
N GLY A 611 -19.54 16.30 -13.92
CA GLY A 611 -19.88 15.03 -13.28
C GLY A 611 -19.61 13.85 -14.21
N GLY A 612 -19.78 12.64 -13.68
CA GLY A 612 -19.66 11.39 -14.43
C GLY A 612 -19.98 10.20 -13.52
N THR A 613 -20.48 9.10 -14.08
CA THR A 613 -21.00 7.94 -13.32
C THR A 613 -20.01 7.41 -12.29
N TYR A 614 -18.72 7.31 -12.64
CA TYR A 614 -17.67 6.78 -11.76
C TYR A 614 -16.98 7.83 -10.90
N THR A 615 -17.31 9.11 -11.09
CA THR A 615 -16.70 10.20 -10.32
C THR A 615 -16.97 9.97 -8.84
N ALA A 616 -15.93 10.10 -8.00
CA ALA A 616 -16.01 9.77 -6.58
C ALA A 616 -16.37 8.29 -6.29
N ASN A 617 -15.90 7.36 -7.15
CA ASN A 617 -15.98 5.93 -6.84
C ASN A 617 -15.31 5.61 -5.49
N LEU A 618 -15.88 4.67 -4.75
CA LEU A 618 -15.52 4.44 -3.36
C LEU A 618 -14.16 3.76 -3.20
N ILE A 619 -13.74 2.96 -4.19
CA ILE A 619 -12.42 2.33 -4.19
C ILE A 619 -11.30 3.37 -4.34
N GLY A 620 -11.44 4.33 -5.26
CA GLY A 620 -10.49 5.41 -5.48
C GLY A 620 -10.48 6.40 -4.31
N LEU A 621 -11.65 6.70 -3.73
CA LEU A 621 -11.72 7.52 -2.52
C LEU A 621 -11.12 6.83 -1.29
N SER A 622 -11.30 5.52 -1.12
CA SER A 622 -10.71 4.76 -0.02
C SER A 622 -9.19 4.74 -0.15
N ALA A 623 -8.68 4.48 -1.36
CA ALA A 623 -7.25 4.56 -1.66
C ALA A 623 -6.69 5.96 -1.40
N ALA A 624 -7.39 7.02 -1.84
CA ALA A 624 -6.98 8.40 -1.59
C ALA A 624 -6.96 8.74 -0.11
N HIS A 625 -8.02 8.36 0.61
CA HIS A 625 -8.12 8.58 2.05
C HIS A 625 -6.92 8.00 2.78
N LYS A 626 -6.58 6.74 2.48
CA LYS A 626 -5.49 6.04 3.14
C LYS A 626 -4.11 6.53 2.70
N THR A 627 -3.93 6.82 1.42
CA THR A 627 -2.67 7.35 0.89
C THR A 627 -2.36 8.72 1.49
N LEU A 628 -3.32 9.65 1.51
CA LEU A 628 -3.15 10.98 2.11
C LEU A 628 -2.88 10.91 3.62
N GLU A 629 -3.52 9.98 4.33
CA GLU A 629 -3.23 9.71 5.74
C GLU A 629 -1.75 9.31 5.95
N ILE A 630 -1.27 8.34 5.17
CA ILE A 630 0.12 7.86 5.24
C ILE A 630 1.10 9.01 4.94
N LEU A 631 0.88 9.74 3.85
CA LEU A 631 1.77 10.85 3.44
C LEU A 631 1.77 11.98 4.48
N SER A 632 0.67 12.19 5.19
CA SER A 632 0.54 13.21 6.23
C SER A 632 1.20 12.79 7.55
N GLN A 633 0.95 11.56 8.01
CA GLN A 633 1.25 11.11 9.37
C GLN A 633 2.56 10.33 9.51
N THR A 634 3.16 9.90 8.39
CA THR A 634 4.40 9.11 8.40
C THR A 634 5.56 9.84 7.73
N LYS A 635 6.73 9.20 7.72
CA LYS A 635 7.93 9.68 7.02
C LYS A 635 8.00 9.25 5.55
N ALA A 636 6.93 8.70 4.96
CA ALA A 636 6.95 8.16 3.61
C ALA A 636 7.54 9.14 2.57
N LEU A 637 7.11 10.41 2.56
CA LEU A 637 7.66 11.42 1.64
C LEU A 637 9.12 11.77 1.91
N GLU A 638 9.53 11.79 3.18
CA GLU A 638 10.94 11.98 3.54
C GLU A 638 11.79 10.83 3.00
N THR A 639 11.33 9.59 3.17
CA THR A 639 11.97 8.39 2.62
C THR A 639 12.07 8.44 1.10
N VAL A 640 11.01 8.86 0.40
CA VAL A 640 11.04 9.05 -1.06
C VAL A 640 12.13 10.04 -1.46
N ASN A 641 12.18 11.20 -0.81
CA ASN A 641 13.16 12.24 -1.13
C ASN A 641 14.60 11.80 -0.85
N GLN A 642 14.86 11.18 0.30
CA GLN A 642 16.19 10.66 0.65
C GLN A 642 16.63 9.57 -0.32
N THR A 643 15.72 8.68 -0.72
CA THR A 643 16.00 7.62 -1.70
C THR A 643 16.34 8.21 -3.06
N GLY A 644 15.56 9.19 -3.53
CA GLY A 644 15.81 9.87 -4.79
C GLY A 644 17.16 10.60 -4.83
N GLU A 645 17.56 11.22 -3.71
CA GLU A 645 18.86 11.90 -3.66
C GLU A 645 20.02 10.91 -3.75
N LYS A 646 19.94 9.79 -3.02
CA LYS A 646 20.92 8.68 -3.13
C LYS A 646 21.04 8.16 -4.57
N ILE A 647 19.91 8.03 -5.28
CA ILE A 647 19.90 7.58 -6.68
C ILE A 647 20.58 8.61 -7.58
N LYS A 648 20.30 9.90 -7.42
CA LYS A 648 20.98 10.96 -8.17
C LYS A 648 22.49 10.96 -7.91
N GLU A 649 22.92 10.76 -6.67
CA GLU A 649 24.34 10.67 -6.32
C GLU A 649 25.02 9.48 -7.02
N ILE A 650 24.38 8.30 -7.03
CA ILE A 650 24.86 7.11 -7.74
C ILE A 650 25.00 7.38 -9.23
N LEU A 651 23.94 7.85 -9.86
CA LEU A 651 23.94 8.16 -11.30
C LEU A 651 24.97 9.24 -11.65
N GLY A 652 25.12 10.26 -10.79
CA GLY A 652 26.12 11.30 -10.97
C GLY A 652 27.55 10.76 -10.95
N ARG A 653 27.86 9.79 -10.07
CA ARG A 653 29.15 9.07 -10.10
C ARG A 653 29.34 8.27 -11.39
N VAL A 654 28.29 7.56 -11.83
CA VAL A 654 28.32 6.79 -13.08
C VAL A 654 28.68 7.69 -14.27
N PHE A 655 27.98 8.80 -14.43
CA PHE A 655 28.21 9.72 -15.54
C PHE A 655 29.58 10.40 -15.45
N THR A 656 29.98 10.86 -14.25
CA THR A 656 31.29 11.50 -14.02
C THR A 656 32.45 10.55 -14.34
N SER A 657 32.35 9.27 -13.96
CA SER A 657 33.39 8.27 -14.22
C SER A 657 33.62 8.00 -15.71
N HIS A 658 32.61 8.27 -16.55
CA HIS A 658 32.67 8.17 -18.01
C HIS A 658 32.94 9.51 -18.70
N GLY A 659 33.20 10.59 -17.93
CA GLY A 659 33.46 11.93 -18.48
C GLY A 659 32.24 12.61 -19.10
N ILE A 660 31.02 12.22 -18.72
CA ILE A 660 29.78 12.78 -19.27
C ILE A 660 29.32 13.97 -18.45
N GLU A 661 29.24 15.14 -19.10
CA GLU A 661 28.60 16.32 -18.54
C GLU A 661 27.10 16.06 -18.36
N HIS A 662 26.60 16.31 -17.15
CA HIS A 662 25.22 16.03 -16.81
C HIS A 662 24.67 16.99 -15.76
N ARG A 663 23.34 17.15 -15.79
CA ARG A 663 22.54 17.83 -14.76
C ARG A 663 21.27 17.05 -14.48
N PHE A 664 20.83 17.13 -13.23
CA PHE A 664 19.50 16.67 -12.83
C PHE A 664 18.58 17.89 -12.73
N ALA A 665 17.34 17.75 -13.23
CA ALA A 665 16.29 18.73 -13.06
C ALA A 665 15.18 18.19 -12.15
N GLY A 666 14.51 19.06 -11.41
CA GLY A 666 13.41 18.69 -10.52
C GLY A 666 13.83 18.17 -9.13
N PRO A 667 12.83 17.88 -8.28
CA PRO A 667 13.04 17.37 -6.93
C PRO A 667 13.46 15.89 -6.93
N PRO A 668 14.08 15.40 -5.85
CA PRO A 668 14.55 14.01 -5.77
C PRO A 668 13.44 12.95 -5.97
N SER A 669 12.19 13.26 -5.62
CA SER A 669 11.05 12.35 -5.81
C SER A 669 10.59 12.19 -7.27
N MET A 670 11.06 13.06 -8.18
CA MET A 670 10.71 13.11 -9.59
C MET A 670 11.74 13.94 -10.36
N PHE A 671 12.88 13.33 -10.73
CA PHE A 671 13.96 14.06 -11.40
C PHE A 671 14.15 13.61 -12.85
N GLY A 672 14.55 14.54 -13.71
CA GLY A 672 15.01 14.23 -15.08
C GLY A 672 16.52 14.25 -15.19
N ILE A 673 17.06 13.52 -16.17
CA ILE A 673 18.49 13.42 -16.45
C ILE A 673 18.76 14.13 -17.78
N HIS A 674 19.63 15.14 -17.74
CA HIS A 674 19.97 15.95 -18.91
C HIS A 674 21.47 15.89 -19.14
N PHE A 675 21.90 15.36 -20.28
CA PHE A 675 23.31 15.30 -20.68
C PHE A 675 23.72 16.63 -21.31
N THR A 676 24.08 17.57 -20.43
CA THR A 676 24.49 18.95 -20.71
C THR A 676 25.14 19.55 -19.46
N SER A 677 25.83 20.69 -19.59
CA SER A 677 26.52 21.38 -18.49
C SER A 677 25.61 22.28 -17.65
N THR A 678 24.42 22.64 -18.15
CA THR A 678 23.45 23.53 -17.46
C THR A 678 22.06 22.90 -17.41
N VAL A 679 21.32 23.15 -16.33
CA VAL A 679 19.93 22.68 -16.20
C VAL A 679 19.07 23.38 -17.27
N PRO A 680 18.39 22.64 -18.17
CA PRO A 680 17.46 23.24 -19.11
C PRO A 680 16.35 24.00 -18.39
N THR A 681 15.98 25.19 -18.87
CA THR A 681 15.00 26.06 -18.20
C THR A 681 13.64 26.08 -18.87
N ASN A 682 13.53 25.53 -20.08
CA ASN A 682 12.30 25.47 -20.87
C ASN A 682 12.37 24.34 -21.93
N TYR A 683 11.27 24.12 -22.65
CA TYR A 683 11.16 23.04 -23.65
C TYR A 683 12.17 23.15 -24.80
N ARG A 684 12.58 24.36 -25.16
CA ARG A 684 13.54 24.63 -26.24
C ARG A 684 14.97 24.35 -25.78
N ASP A 685 15.28 24.62 -24.51
CA ASP A 685 16.56 24.24 -23.90
C ASP A 685 16.71 22.71 -23.81
N TRP A 686 15.62 21.98 -23.56
CA TRP A 686 15.65 20.50 -23.58
C TRP A 686 16.04 19.95 -24.95
N ARG A 687 15.53 20.56 -26.03
CA ARG A 687 15.75 20.10 -27.42
C ARG A 687 17.23 20.04 -27.83
N ILE A 688 18.09 20.85 -27.18
CA ILE A 688 19.53 20.93 -27.45
C ILE A 688 20.38 20.04 -26.53
N THR A 689 19.76 19.25 -25.64
CA THR A 689 20.45 18.24 -24.83
C THR A 689 20.77 16.98 -25.64
N ASP A 690 21.69 16.12 -25.17
CA ASP A 690 21.99 14.83 -25.81
C ASP A 690 20.95 13.75 -25.44
N SER A 691 19.72 13.92 -25.91
CA SER A 691 18.62 12.97 -25.72
C SER A 691 18.90 11.61 -26.38
N ALA A 692 19.72 11.57 -27.43
CA ALA A 692 20.09 10.32 -28.10
C ALA A 692 21.00 9.45 -27.23
N LEU A 693 21.93 10.06 -26.48
CA LEU A 693 22.72 9.35 -25.49
C LEU A 693 21.85 8.85 -24.33
N TYR A 694 20.89 9.66 -23.86
CA TYR A 694 19.91 9.22 -22.86
C TYR A 694 19.14 7.99 -23.33
N GLU A 695 18.62 8.01 -24.56
CA GLU A 695 17.86 6.89 -25.12
C GLU A 695 18.70 5.59 -25.16
N ARG A 696 19.95 5.65 -25.63
CA ARG A 696 20.85 4.47 -25.62
C ARG A 696 21.11 3.97 -24.20
N PHE A 697 21.38 4.88 -23.27
CA PHE A 697 21.59 4.55 -21.85
C PHE A 697 20.35 3.89 -21.24
N ALA A 698 19.17 4.44 -21.48
CA ALA A 698 17.89 3.93 -21.01
C ALA A 698 17.59 2.52 -21.53
N TRP A 699 17.76 2.26 -22.82
CA TRP A 699 17.56 0.92 -23.38
C TRP A 699 18.54 -0.11 -22.80
N ASN A 700 19.78 0.29 -22.54
CA ASN A 700 20.76 -0.57 -21.88
C ASN A 700 20.40 -0.88 -20.41
N LEU A 701 19.82 0.09 -19.69
CA LEU A 701 19.27 -0.12 -18.35
C LEU A 701 18.09 -1.11 -18.36
N ILE A 702 17.15 -0.95 -19.31
CA ILE A 702 15.99 -1.86 -19.49
C ILE A 702 16.47 -3.29 -19.78
N LYS A 703 17.46 -3.43 -20.66
CA LYS A 703 18.12 -4.72 -20.93
C LYS A 703 18.72 -5.32 -19.65
N GLY A 704 19.33 -4.49 -18.81
CA GLY A 704 19.92 -4.84 -17.51
C GLY A 704 18.94 -5.14 -16.38
N GLY A 705 17.63 -4.89 -16.55
CA GLY A 705 16.61 -5.14 -15.52
C GLY A 705 16.19 -3.90 -14.72
N ILE A 706 16.37 -2.71 -15.28
CA ILE A 706 15.86 -1.45 -14.71
C ILE A 706 14.84 -0.86 -15.70
N MET A 707 13.56 -0.88 -15.32
CA MET A 707 12.46 -0.37 -16.12
C MET A 707 12.28 1.14 -15.92
N LEU A 708 12.17 1.88 -17.02
CA LEU A 708 11.99 3.33 -17.06
C LEU A 708 11.53 3.75 -18.46
N GLU A 709 11.17 5.03 -18.65
CA GLU A 709 10.83 5.55 -19.97
C GLU A 709 12.11 5.91 -20.76
N PRO A 710 12.33 5.30 -21.95
CA PRO A 710 13.48 5.62 -22.81
C PRO A 710 13.46 7.02 -23.43
N ASP A 711 12.31 7.71 -23.42
CA ASP A 711 12.22 9.11 -23.77
C ASP A 711 12.71 10.04 -22.64
N SER A 712 13.75 10.84 -22.90
CA SER A 712 14.31 11.81 -21.95
C SER A 712 13.35 12.91 -21.49
N ARG A 713 12.19 13.05 -22.14
CA ARG A 713 11.10 13.93 -21.69
C ARG A 713 10.40 13.43 -20.45
N GLU A 714 10.47 12.14 -20.13
CA GLU A 714 9.86 11.64 -18.90
C GLU A 714 10.86 11.58 -17.76
N PRO A 715 10.44 11.93 -16.52
CA PRO A 715 11.32 11.88 -15.38
C PRO A 715 11.31 10.49 -14.76
N TRP A 716 12.30 10.24 -13.92
CA TRP A 716 12.31 9.06 -13.08
C TRP A 716 11.47 9.32 -11.83
N PHE A 717 10.59 8.39 -11.49
CA PHE A 717 9.74 8.49 -10.32
C PHE A 717 10.27 7.60 -9.20
N ILE A 718 10.30 8.14 -7.98
CA ILE A 718 10.71 7.42 -6.79
C ILE A 718 9.48 7.13 -5.90
N CYS A 719 9.46 5.96 -5.27
CA CYS A 719 8.43 5.58 -4.30
C CYS A 719 9.06 5.13 -2.98
N GLU A 720 8.28 5.07 -1.90
CA GLU A 720 8.77 4.72 -0.57
C GLU A 720 9.46 3.34 -0.56
N ALA A 721 8.92 2.37 -1.30
CA ALA A 721 9.47 1.02 -1.38
C ALA A 721 10.90 0.96 -1.97
N HIS A 722 11.30 1.92 -2.83
CA HIS A 722 12.66 1.97 -3.38
C HIS A 722 13.74 2.08 -2.30
N SER A 723 13.40 2.52 -1.08
CA SER A 723 14.33 2.54 0.05
C SER A 723 14.90 1.16 0.40
N LYS A 724 14.22 0.08 -0.01
CA LYS A 724 14.61 -1.32 0.20
C LYS A 724 15.39 -1.93 -0.97
N MET A 725 15.67 -1.16 -2.02
CA MET A 725 16.35 -1.68 -3.21
C MET A 725 17.86 -1.88 -2.98
N ASP A 726 18.47 -2.70 -3.83
CA ASP A 726 19.92 -2.85 -3.88
C ASP A 726 20.54 -1.72 -4.71
N PHE A 727 21.06 -0.70 -4.01
CA PHE A 727 21.72 0.45 -4.61
C PHE A 727 23.03 0.09 -5.32
N GLY A 728 23.75 -0.95 -4.86
CA GLY A 728 24.98 -1.42 -5.50
C GLY A 728 24.68 -2.06 -6.85
N LYS A 729 23.63 -2.88 -6.90
CA LYS A 729 23.13 -3.46 -8.17
C LYS A 729 22.71 -2.38 -9.17
N LEU A 730 22.07 -1.29 -8.70
CA LEU A 730 21.75 -0.14 -9.56
C LEU A 730 23.02 0.48 -10.15
N GLU A 731 24.03 0.76 -9.30
CA GLU A 731 25.30 1.35 -9.75
C GLU A 731 26.01 0.47 -10.77
N ASP A 732 26.12 -0.84 -10.52
CA ASP A 732 26.77 -1.80 -11.43
C ASP A 732 26.07 -1.86 -12.81
N ILE A 733 24.73 -1.94 -12.81
CA ILE A 733 23.96 -1.98 -14.07
C ILE A 733 24.10 -0.65 -14.80
N ALA A 734 24.02 0.49 -14.09
CA ALA A 734 24.15 1.81 -14.69
C ALA A 734 25.56 2.06 -15.27
N MET A 735 26.62 1.64 -14.56
CA MET A 735 28.00 1.71 -15.05
C MET A 735 28.16 0.94 -16.37
N LYS A 736 27.64 -0.28 -16.42
CA LYS A 736 27.66 -1.08 -17.64
C LYS A 736 26.82 -0.45 -18.76
N ALA A 737 25.61 0.01 -18.44
CA ALA A 737 24.70 0.60 -19.41
C ALA A 737 25.26 1.88 -20.05
N MET A 738 25.93 2.72 -19.26
CA MET A 738 26.59 3.93 -19.74
C MET A 738 27.79 3.59 -20.63
N LYS A 739 28.63 2.63 -20.21
CA LYS A 739 29.72 2.13 -21.05
C LYS A 739 29.22 1.62 -22.40
N ASP A 740 28.15 0.82 -22.39
CA ASP A 740 27.55 0.25 -23.61
C ASP A 740 26.87 1.33 -24.48
N ALA A 741 26.46 2.48 -23.93
CA ALA A 741 25.83 3.57 -24.68
C ALA A 741 26.84 4.51 -25.38
N LEU A 742 28.12 4.44 -24.98
CA LEU A 742 29.24 5.21 -25.56
C LEU A 742 29.99 4.45 -26.66
N ASN A 743 29.85 3.12 -26.70
CA ASN A 743 30.35 2.28 -27.80
C ASN A 743 29.30 2.18 -28.90
#